data_AF-A0A0D7A5S8-F1
#
_entry.id   AF-A0A0D7A5S8-F1
#
_cell.length_a   1.000
_cell.length_b   1.000
_cell.length_c   1.000
_cell.angle_alpha   90.00
_cell.angle_beta   90.00
_cell.angle_gamma   90.00
#
_symmetry.space_group_name_H-M   'P 1'
#
loop_
_entity.id
_entity.type
_entity.pdbx_description
1 polymer ?
#
loop_
_entity_poly.entity_id
_entity_poly.type
_entity_poly.pdbx_seq_one_letter_code
_entity_poly.pdbx_strand_id
1 'polypeptide(L)'
;MSDPPSFSSFSLSFSSFPAIEHIEDTGEEGQTSSGHHISEKKRLHHRDKESKKRRHEDRHRRGEGSTKEKRHSHSSLFLEDERAEHDPSRSYYSDRKGDPLNVTYGGIHGGDVPRYHLFAGGKFILGLSPINAVFRRTGKAIEIGARGIHKARELTDAKSRALLNAPATRRLDVAPVGADAFPEVDGVITWPKRRAPRDPEDSYRSVTRADDRHSDSEASHPEDEPDESSETDDEPLPTYHTERLKSLNQQLHDDPSSVDAWLSLLQQTLTTVPPSTKNAASARSDISLSILSKALSAAPGNERSRLLRLKYLKAGELVWHESVLRKEWQDALKFDDPEIRLEWLEWHIRNAKDGVNGIVDNAVEIISKLGDGPGSELMKVRVAWRCAVVFQNAGFSERGMALFQLLAELAFSLPPSFGNLPLDAQLARLEEFWESECPRVGESNSSGWATWEAAGHPEVIVPSRAKAHLRVINSFQDWVAAELEEDHASPLPMRSADDVDDPYSTILFADVRPLLFVIRTREAKHAFRRAWLSFLGLRFPGSSPGWDDRWNASDLVNTAHLDALFPSAFHPPASDAVAGVLIARERTYRDVLGPVKAWGDDVVEPLDIHIMPGGKARTILWSSVDTAGLDVSVIRNIFGRLRMGEDDAEWDAMYLAFEANVGLKNATKLSRSFLSEAGNSLLHWSAHAQLERLRGRLDDARKLFKAVLLESRPPPQQAGCGTLWHNYAEMEWLDGKPNTALRVVFSAANIEGEGGIAALRAKRYFADLLDDRTVSLRPKDREAWVTMLALTELLTTRDLQSALKAFDTYMPGGDAAEGSTVAMLLMIYRHAIILRSPTPPVILRERATAALRLFPGNSIILGLYLESEKGQGVWGRVKSMMDDDKIEKDVYRRTMEMWAATWDQQRWHFDIERARDSLLTALDQDRTKGSHILWRLYLELEIRTGRLQQAKKMVYRAIAECPLYKELYMLAMGPLRGMFSHSELRMLVDLMVERGIRIRYEVDHLTTDQIGNGGDSEATVSEGGDSEDEGEIAHNAQELRRLMPY
;
A
#
# COMPACT_ATOMS: atom_id res chain seq x y z
N MET A 1 -3.32 -48.71 -36.57
CA MET A 1 -4.18 -49.56 -37.44
C MET A 1 -5.31 -50.11 -36.60
N SER A 2 -6.47 -50.38 -37.22
CA SER A 2 -7.58 -51.21 -36.74
C SER A 2 -8.16 -50.94 -35.32
N ASP A 3 -9.28 -50.24 -35.30
CA ASP A 3 -10.51 -50.65 -34.56
C ASP A 3 -10.88 -52.11 -34.92
N PRO A 4 -11.69 -52.89 -34.15
CA PRO A 4 -12.96 -52.47 -33.51
C PRO A 4 -13.28 -53.26 -32.20
N PRO A 5 -14.54 -53.51 -31.76
CA PRO A 5 -15.84 -52.84 -31.98
C PRO A 5 -16.56 -52.40 -30.68
N SER A 6 -17.64 -51.63 -30.81
CA SER A 6 -18.57 -51.26 -29.73
C SER A 6 -19.98 -51.82 -29.94
N PHE A 7 -20.51 -52.61 -28.99
CA PHE A 7 -21.95 -52.89 -28.75
C PHE A 7 -22.03 -53.65 -27.39
N SER A 8 -23.07 -53.61 -26.55
CA SER A 8 -24.15 -52.63 -26.24
C SER A 8 -25.06 -53.28 -25.20
N SER A 9 -25.65 -52.53 -24.25
CA SER A 9 -26.75 -53.08 -23.43
C SER A 9 -27.80 -52.03 -23.07
N PHE A 10 -28.76 -51.88 -23.99
CA PHE A 10 -30.15 -51.45 -23.80
C PHE A 10 -30.46 -50.11 -23.11
N SER A 11 -31.02 -49.20 -23.91
CA SER A 11 -31.95 -48.17 -23.47
C SER A 11 -33.37 -48.46 -24.00
N LEU A 12 -34.35 -48.11 -23.17
CA LEU A 12 -35.78 -47.95 -23.45
C LEU A 12 -36.23 -46.78 -22.54
N SER A 13 -37.19 -45.92 -22.84
CA SER A 13 -37.94 -45.54 -24.06
C SER A 13 -38.91 -44.43 -23.60
N PHE A 14 -39.38 -43.43 -24.36
CA PHE A 14 -39.25 -43.08 -25.77
C PHE A 14 -39.59 -41.57 -25.91
N SER A 15 -39.21 -40.94 -27.04
CA SER A 15 -39.94 -39.91 -27.83
C SER A 15 -40.94 -38.91 -27.20
N SER A 16 -41.17 -37.70 -27.74
CA SER A 16 -40.44 -36.81 -28.66
C SER A 16 -41.29 -35.56 -28.89
N PHE A 17 -40.68 -34.38 -29.07
CA PHE A 17 -41.35 -33.23 -29.69
C PHE A 17 -40.63 -32.90 -31.01
N PRO A 18 -41.31 -32.93 -32.17
CA PRO A 18 -40.79 -32.38 -33.41
C PRO A 18 -41.09 -30.87 -33.49
N ALA A 19 -40.23 -30.15 -34.21
CA ALA A 19 -40.51 -28.79 -34.68
C ALA A 19 -41.07 -28.82 -36.12
N ILE A 20 -41.60 -27.69 -36.60
CA ILE A 20 -41.69 -27.29 -38.01
C ILE A 20 -41.98 -25.77 -38.05
N GLU A 21 -41.53 -25.11 -39.13
CA GLU A 21 -41.61 -23.65 -39.33
C GLU A 21 -42.79 -23.24 -40.25
N HIS A 22 -42.81 -21.96 -40.65
CA HIS A 22 -43.75 -21.24 -41.52
C HIS A 22 -44.96 -20.62 -40.79
N ILE A 23 -45.02 -19.28 -40.65
CA ILE A 23 -45.28 -18.20 -41.63
C ILE A 23 -46.79 -17.91 -41.74
N GLU A 24 -47.08 -16.62 -41.54
CA GLU A 24 -48.27 -15.81 -41.90
C GLU A 24 -49.47 -16.53 -42.54
N ASP A 25 -50.66 -16.37 -41.93
CA ASP A 25 -51.70 -15.56 -42.59
C ASP A 25 -52.74 -14.98 -41.59
N THR A 26 -53.58 -14.10 -42.13
CA THR A 26 -54.72 -13.34 -41.60
C THR A 26 -55.85 -14.15 -40.93
N GLY A 27 -56.78 -13.44 -40.29
CA GLY A 27 -58.21 -13.78 -40.47
C GLY A 27 -59.11 -13.74 -39.22
N GLU A 28 -60.01 -12.76 -39.21
CA GLU A 28 -61.08 -12.51 -38.24
C GLU A 28 -62.20 -13.58 -38.20
N GLU A 29 -62.99 -13.57 -37.10
CA GLU A 29 -64.37 -14.10 -36.95
C GLU A 29 -64.64 -15.61 -37.18
N GLY A 30 -65.60 -16.27 -36.51
CA GLY A 30 -66.52 -15.85 -35.46
C GLY A 30 -67.46 -16.99 -34.99
N GLN A 31 -68.41 -16.65 -34.11
CA GLN A 31 -69.76 -17.21 -33.86
C GLN A 31 -70.20 -18.54 -34.58
N THR A 32 -70.93 -19.51 -33.99
CA THR A 32 -71.68 -19.57 -32.70
C THR A 32 -72.25 -20.97 -32.36
N SER A 33 -72.25 -21.30 -31.05
CA SER A 33 -73.38 -21.86 -30.27
C SER A 33 -73.86 -23.33 -30.34
N SER A 34 -74.46 -23.74 -29.20
CA SER A 34 -75.31 -24.92 -28.92
C SER A 34 -74.64 -26.31 -28.86
N GLY A 35 -74.95 -27.18 -27.89
CA GLY A 35 -75.72 -26.94 -26.66
C GLY A 35 -76.06 -28.20 -25.84
N HIS A 36 -76.26 -28.01 -24.52
CA HIS A 36 -76.86 -28.97 -23.54
C HIS A 36 -76.09 -30.30 -23.28
N HIS A 37 -76.24 -31.02 -22.16
CA HIS A 37 -77.14 -30.93 -20.98
C HIS A 37 -76.44 -31.46 -19.69
N ILE A 38 -76.86 -31.02 -18.49
CA ILE A 38 -77.12 -31.79 -17.23
C ILE A 38 -76.02 -32.77 -16.70
N SER A 39 -75.60 -32.82 -15.43
CA SER A 39 -76.12 -32.30 -14.13
C SER A 39 -75.06 -32.27 -13.01
N GLU A 40 -75.21 -31.33 -12.06
CA GLU A 40 -74.85 -31.41 -10.62
C GLU A 40 -73.39 -31.71 -10.18
N LYS A 41 -72.86 -31.22 -9.05
CA LYS A 41 -73.33 -30.29 -7.97
C LYS A 41 -72.08 -29.48 -7.53
N LYS A 42 -72.10 -28.14 -7.58
CA LYS A 42 -72.30 -27.20 -6.43
C LYS A 42 -71.29 -27.39 -5.28
N ARG A 43 -70.51 -26.40 -4.80
CA ARG A 43 -70.45 -24.91 -4.96
C ARG A 43 -69.00 -24.44 -4.60
N LEU A 44 -68.31 -23.40 -5.15
CA LEU A 44 -68.61 -22.13 -5.87
C LEU A 44 -69.12 -20.97 -4.97
N HIS A 45 -68.80 -19.66 -5.13
CA HIS A 45 -67.85 -18.83 -5.92
C HIS A 45 -67.34 -17.67 -4.99
N HIS A 46 -66.23 -16.91 -5.15
CA HIS A 46 -65.13 -16.77 -6.14
C HIS A 46 -65.16 -15.55 -7.12
N ARG A 47 -64.37 -14.50 -6.79
CA ARG A 47 -63.80 -13.35 -7.58
C ARG A 47 -64.67 -12.17 -8.10
N ASP A 48 -63.99 -11.01 -8.12
CA ASP A 48 -63.94 -9.85 -9.06
C ASP A 48 -65.11 -8.87 -9.41
N LYS A 49 -64.73 -7.58 -9.32
CA LYS A 49 -64.91 -6.42 -10.24
C LYS A 49 -66.29 -5.91 -10.74
N GLU A 50 -66.59 -4.67 -10.29
CA GLU A 50 -66.59 -3.44 -11.11
C GLU A 50 -67.83 -2.99 -11.95
N SER A 51 -68.48 -1.92 -11.45
CA SER A 51 -69.30 -0.92 -12.17
C SER A 51 -70.72 -1.28 -12.69
N LYS A 52 -71.74 -0.54 -12.22
CA LYS A 52 -72.48 0.48 -13.03
C LYS A 52 -73.59 1.22 -12.26
N LYS A 53 -74.19 2.22 -12.93
CA LYS A 53 -75.02 3.33 -12.43
C LYS A 53 -76.48 2.97 -12.06
N ARG A 54 -76.99 3.73 -11.06
CA ARG A 54 -78.32 4.43 -10.97
C ARG A 54 -79.60 3.71 -10.48
N ARG A 55 -80.33 4.53 -9.69
CA ARG A 55 -81.81 4.70 -9.52
C ARG A 55 -82.61 3.87 -8.48
N HIS A 56 -82.93 4.59 -7.39
CA HIS A 56 -84.28 4.88 -6.84
C HIS A 56 -85.11 3.81 -6.08
N GLU A 57 -85.74 4.29 -4.99
CA GLU A 57 -86.98 3.87 -4.27
C GLU A 57 -87.21 2.37 -3.93
N ASP A 58 -87.61 1.95 -2.72
CA ASP A 58 -87.89 2.55 -1.42
C ASP A 58 -88.28 1.39 -0.43
N ARG A 59 -88.33 1.66 0.89
CA ARG A 59 -89.06 0.94 1.97
C ARG A 59 -88.82 -0.56 2.30
N HIS A 60 -88.14 -0.75 3.45
CA HIS A 60 -88.63 -1.50 4.65
C HIS A 60 -88.81 -3.06 4.59
N ARG A 61 -88.76 -3.88 5.67
CA ARG A 61 -88.49 -3.86 7.15
C ARG A 61 -88.38 -5.36 7.60
N ARG A 62 -87.92 -5.81 8.79
CA ARG A 62 -87.22 -5.30 10.00
C ARG A 62 -86.47 -6.51 10.62
N GLY A 63 -85.35 -6.27 11.31
CA GLY A 63 -84.69 -7.21 12.24
C GLY A 63 -83.19 -7.30 11.92
N GLU A 64 -82.25 -6.92 12.79
CA GLU A 64 -81.93 -7.42 14.15
C GLU A 64 -81.38 -8.87 14.13
N GLY A 65 -80.14 -9.14 14.58
CA GLY A 65 -79.07 -8.23 15.04
C GLY A 65 -77.90 -8.99 15.67
N SER A 66 -76.86 -8.26 16.15
CA SER A 66 -75.71 -8.79 16.92
C SER A 66 -74.73 -9.69 16.12
N THR A 67 -73.39 -9.71 16.30
CA THR A 67 -72.43 -8.86 17.07
C THR A 67 -70.99 -9.15 16.58
N LYS A 68 -70.03 -8.25 16.88
CA LYS A 68 -68.55 -8.45 16.84
C LYS A 68 -67.88 -8.65 15.46
N GLU A 69 -66.59 -8.36 15.25
CA GLU A 69 -65.63 -7.37 15.81
C GLU A 69 -64.34 -7.41 14.95
N LYS A 70 -63.86 -6.29 14.38
CA LYS A 70 -62.42 -5.85 14.35
C LYS A 70 -62.13 -4.67 13.41
N ARG A 71 -61.05 -3.97 13.83
CA ARG A 71 -60.26 -2.87 13.25
C ARG A 71 -59.78 -3.15 11.80
N HIS A 72 -59.29 -2.22 10.98
CA HIS A 72 -58.69 -0.88 11.15
C HIS A 72 -59.27 0.11 10.10
N SER A 73 -59.62 1.38 10.37
CA SER A 73 -58.83 2.53 10.86
C SER A 73 -58.14 3.35 9.74
N HIS A 74 -58.87 4.27 9.11
CA HIS A 74 -58.32 5.41 8.36
C HIS A 74 -58.42 6.69 9.22
N SER A 75 -57.48 7.63 9.04
CA SER A 75 -57.34 8.83 9.89
C SER A 75 -57.41 10.12 9.07
N SER A 76 -58.55 10.80 9.08
CA SER A 76 -58.70 12.17 8.59
C SER A 76 -59.99 12.81 9.11
N LEU A 77 -59.88 13.73 10.08
CA LEU A 77 -60.93 14.71 10.40
C LEU A 77 -60.28 16.06 10.74
N PHE A 78 -60.83 17.12 10.15
CA PHE A 78 -60.61 18.51 10.57
C PHE A 78 -61.58 18.83 11.72
N LEU A 79 -61.12 19.61 12.71
CA LEU A 79 -61.90 20.58 13.50
C LEU A 79 -60.88 21.71 13.81
N GLU A 80 -61.03 22.91 13.24
CA GLU A 80 -61.97 24.00 13.60
C GLU A 80 -61.50 24.83 14.82
N ASP A 81 -61.57 26.15 14.66
CA ASP A 81 -60.98 27.17 15.54
C ASP A 81 -62.04 27.77 16.46
N GLU A 82 -62.43 27.01 17.49
CA GLU A 82 -63.37 27.52 18.50
C GLU A 82 -62.67 28.32 19.60
N ARG A 83 -63.19 29.53 19.85
CA ARG A 83 -62.78 30.39 20.95
C ARG A 83 -63.11 29.69 22.27
N ALA A 84 -62.09 29.35 23.05
CA ALA A 84 -62.28 28.72 24.35
C ALA A 84 -63.03 29.66 25.32
N GLU A 85 -64.31 29.36 25.56
CA GLU A 85 -65.06 29.93 26.68
C GLU A 85 -64.42 29.52 28.02
N HIS A 86 -64.59 30.36 29.04
CA HIS A 86 -63.80 30.30 30.26
C HIS A 86 -64.33 29.25 31.26
N ASP A 87 -64.07 27.97 31.00
CA ASP A 87 -64.36 26.83 31.89
C ASP A 87 -63.71 27.06 33.29
N PRO A 88 -64.50 27.29 34.36
CA PRO A 88 -63.96 27.58 35.69
C PRO A 88 -63.46 26.34 36.43
N SER A 89 -63.57 25.13 35.85
CA SER A 89 -63.12 23.89 36.49
C SER A 89 -61.62 23.60 36.32
N ARG A 90 -60.91 24.35 35.47
CA ARG A 90 -59.48 24.14 35.19
C ARG A 90 -58.60 25.07 36.03
N SER A 91 -57.95 24.52 37.03
CA SER A 91 -56.96 25.19 37.88
C SER A 91 -55.58 25.40 37.23
N TYR A 92 -55.48 25.30 35.89
CA TYR A 92 -54.27 25.63 35.14
C TYR A 92 -54.64 26.27 33.78
N TYR A 93 -53.78 27.20 33.35
CA TYR A 93 -53.82 27.89 32.08
C TYR A 93 -52.67 27.39 31.20
N SER A 94 -52.91 27.24 29.89
CA SER A 94 -51.86 26.90 28.92
C SER A 94 -51.67 28.06 27.95
N ASP A 95 -50.59 28.83 28.13
CA ASP A 95 -50.18 29.78 27.09
C ASP A 95 -49.79 29.01 25.81
N ARG A 96 -50.03 29.63 24.67
CA ARG A 96 -49.61 29.17 23.34
C ARG A 96 -48.81 30.23 22.58
N LYS A 97 -48.65 31.43 23.13
CA LYS A 97 -47.62 32.37 22.69
C LYS A 97 -46.29 31.90 23.27
N GLY A 98 -45.29 31.69 22.41
CA GLY A 98 -43.92 31.48 22.87
C GLY A 98 -43.38 32.77 23.47
N ASP A 99 -42.76 32.70 24.65
CA ASP A 99 -42.07 33.84 25.24
C ASP A 99 -40.87 34.25 24.36
N PRO A 100 -40.83 35.49 23.85
CA PRO A 100 -39.80 35.95 22.93
C PRO A 100 -38.41 36.05 23.57
N LEU A 101 -38.31 36.19 24.90
CA LEU A 101 -37.02 36.29 25.61
C LEU A 101 -36.19 35.01 25.45
N ASN A 102 -36.82 33.85 25.28
CA ASN A 102 -36.14 32.59 24.98
C ASN A 102 -35.41 32.62 23.63
N VAL A 103 -35.90 33.42 22.67
CA VAL A 103 -35.25 33.63 21.38
C VAL A 103 -34.09 34.63 21.55
N THR A 104 -34.31 35.73 22.28
CA THR A 104 -33.30 36.78 22.52
C THR A 104 -32.07 36.26 23.26
N TYR A 105 -32.25 35.39 24.26
CA TYR A 105 -31.16 34.85 25.09
C TYR A 105 -30.73 33.42 24.69
N GLY A 106 -31.29 32.84 23.62
CA GLY A 106 -30.88 31.52 23.08
C GLY A 106 -31.11 30.32 24.01
N GLY A 107 -31.89 30.48 25.07
CA GLY A 107 -32.11 29.52 26.15
C GLY A 107 -33.28 29.93 27.04
N ILE A 108 -33.70 29.04 27.96
CA ILE A 108 -34.95 29.24 28.71
C ILE A 108 -34.79 30.38 29.73
N HIS A 109 -35.60 31.44 29.59
CA HIS A 109 -35.60 32.59 30.48
C HIS A 109 -36.10 32.21 31.89
N GLY A 110 -35.33 32.57 32.92
CA GLY A 110 -35.56 32.11 34.30
C GLY A 110 -36.54 32.94 35.14
N GLY A 111 -37.06 34.05 34.60
CA GLY A 111 -37.95 34.97 35.32
C GLY A 111 -39.36 34.42 35.51
N ASP A 112 -40.02 34.10 34.40
CA ASP A 112 -41.47 33.85 34.34
C ASP A 112 -41.86 32.36 34.49
N VAL A 113 -41.01 31.56 35.13
CA VAL A 113 -41.25 30.10 35.29
C VAL A 113 -42.30 29.84 36.38
N PRO A 114 -43.44 29.18 36.08
CA PRO A 114 -44.45 28.85 37.08
C PRO A 114 -43.93 27.92 38.18
N ARG A 115 -44.40 28.10 39.41
CA ARG A 115 -44.03 27.26 40.56
C ARG A 115 -44.53 25.82 40.38
N TYR A 116 -43.63 24.90 40.07
CA TYR A 116 -43.92 23.47 39.92
C TYR A 116 -43.49 22.66 41.16
N HIS A 117 -44.07 21.47 41.33
CA HIS A 117 -43.58 20.45 42.29
C HIS A 117 -43.20 19.16 41.54
N LEU A 118 -42.09 18.54 41.93
CA LEU A 118 -41.52 17.36 41.28
C LEU A 118 -41.75 16.10 42.12
N PHE A 119 -42.05 14.97 41.46
CA PHE A 119 -42.23 13.68 42.14
C PHE A 119 -41.53 12.52 41.40
N ALA A 120 -41.49 11.33 42.02
CA ALA A 120 -40.84 10.11 41.52
C ALA A 120 -39.38 10.33 41.06
N GLY A 121 -38.52 10.83 41.97
CA GLY A 121 -37.14 11.24 41.67
C GLY A 121 -37.02 12.53 40.83
N GLY A 122 -38.14 13.22 40.63
CA GLY A 122 -38.24 14.41 39.79
C GLY A 122 -38.15 14.12 38.29
N LYS A 123 -38.65 12.96 37.86
CA LYS A 123 -38.87 12.65 36.43
C LYS A 123 -40.20 13.22 35.92
N PHE A 124 -41.13 13.55 36.80
CA PHE A 124 -42.46 14.07 36.50
C PHE A 124 -42.81 15.27 37.38
N ILE A 125 -43.66 16.15 36.86
CA ILE A 125 -44.21 17.31 37.57
C ILE A 125 -45.63 16.97 38.04
N LEU A 126 -45.96 17.32 39.27
CA LEU A 126 -47.26 17.06 39.88
C LEU A 126 -48.37 17.82 39.13
N GLY A 127 -49.45 17.13 38.77
CA GLY A 127 -50.58 17.70 38.01
C GLY A 127 -50.43 17.67 36.48
N LEU A 128 -49.23 17.41 35.95
CA LEU A 128 -49.01 17.18 34.51
C LEU A 128 -49.23 15.71 34.13
N SER A 129 -49.67 15.46 32.90
CA SER A 129 -49.93 14.11 32.38
C SER A 129 -48.67 13.22 32.43
N PRO A 130 -48.76 11.93 32.84
CA PRO A 130 -47.62 11.00 32.87
C PRO A 130 -46.91 10.71 31.54
N ILE A 131 -47.47 11.22 30.43
CA ILE A 131 -46.88 11.24 29.09
C ILE A 131 -45.73 12.27 29.02
N ASN A 132 -45.80 13.34 29.80
CA ASN A 132 -44.85 14.45 29.78
C ASN A 132 -43.77 14.25 30.86
N ALA A 133 -42.55 13.95 30.43
CA ALA A 133 -41.40 13.71 31.29
C ALA A 133 -40.43 14.90 31.27
N VAL A 134 -39.72 15.09 32.39
CA VAL A 134 -38.65 16.08 32.52
C VAL A 134 -37.41 15.60 31.74
N PHE A 135 -37.02 16.35 30.71
CA PHE A 135 -35.86 16.06 29.88
C PHE A 135 -34.60 16.81 30.35
N ARG A 136 -34.73 18.08 30.73
CA ARG A 136 -33.60 18.92 31.17
C ARG A 136 -33.99 19.82 32.33
N ARG A 137 -33.02 20.15 33.18
CA ARG A 137 -33.12 21.17 34.23
C ARG A 137 -32.00 22.17 34.04
N THR A 138 -32.30 23.46 34.10
CA THR A 138 -31.33 24.56 33.99
C THR A 138 -31.75 25.67 34.95
N GLY A 139 -31.11 25.70 36.12
CA GLY A 139 -31.51 26.59 37.22
C GLY A 139 -32.96 26.32 37.67
N LYS A 140 -33.79 27.37 37.69
CA LYS A 140 -35.23 27.30 38.00
C LYS A 140 -36.09 26.82 36.82
N ALA A 141 -35.53 26.67 35.62
CA ALA A 141 -36.28 26.28 34.42
C ALA A 141 -36.18 24.76 34.14
N ILE A 142 -37.25 24.19 33.58
CA ILE A 142 -37.35 22.78 33.23
C ILE A 142 -37.88 22.60 31.81
N GLU A 143 -37.19 21.75 31.04
CA GLU A 143 -37.59 21.31 29.70
C GLU A 143 -38.38 20.00 29.80
N ILE A 144 -39.58 19.97 29.21
CA ILE A 144 -40.57 18.89 29.34
C ILE A 144 -40.94 18.38 27.95
N GLY A 145 -41.04 17.06 27.76
CA GLY A 145 -41.46 16.49 26.48
C GLY A 145 -42.07 15.09 26.53
N ALA A 146 -42.57 14.64 25.39
CA ALA A 146 -43.31 13.38 25.27
C ALA A 146 -42.41 12.16 25.44
N ARG A 147 -42.74 11.35 26.46
CA ARG A 147 -42.00 10.16 26.89
C ARG A 147 -41.86 9.13 25.78
N GLY A 148 -40.63 8.96 25.28
CA GLY A 148 -40.27 8.03 24.21
C GLY A 148 -39.59 8.70 23.02
N ILE A 149 -39.83 9.99 22.79
CA ILE A 149 -39.22 10.75 21.68
C ILE A 149 -37.87 11.33 22.13
N HIS A 150 -36.87 10.45 22.27
CA HIS A 150 -35.47 10.88 22.33
C HIS A 150 -34.96 11.08 20.90
N LYS A 151 -34.97 12.32 20.40
CA LYS A 151 -34.13 12.66 19.24
C LYS A 151 -32.67 12.64 19.71
N ALA A 152 -31.96 11.54 19.44
CA ALA A 152 -30.52 11.49 19.62
C ALA A 152 -29.88 12.61 18.79
N ARG A 153 -28.91 13.33 19.37
CA ARG A 153 -28.16 14.32 18.59
C ARG A 153 -27.23 13.58 17.65
N GLU A 154 -27.41 13.81 16.36
CA GLU A 154 -26.49 13.33 15.34
C GLU A 154 -25.15 14.10 15.43
N LEU A 155 -24.08 13.50 14.91
CA LEU A 155 -22.74 14.12 14.89
C LEU A 155 -22.69 15.36 13.97
N THR A 156 -23.65 15.44 13.04
CA THR A 156 -23.90 16.53 12.10
C THR A 156 -24.40 17.82 12.77
N ASP A 157 -25.10 17.68 13.90
CA ASP A 157 -25.87 18.73 14.57
C ASP A 157 -24.96 19.86 15.09
N ALA A 158 -25.34 21.12 14.91
CA ALA A 158 -24.44 22.26 15.15
C ALA A 158 -23.95 22.35 16.61
N LYS A 159 -24.82 21.98 17.57
CA LYS A 159 -24.48 21.91 18.99
C LYS A 159 -23.65 20.66 19.36
N SER A 160 -23.61 19.63 18.52
CA SER A 160 -22.66 18.51 18.63
C SER A 160 -21.27 18.95 18.18
N ARG A 161 -21.19 19.58 17.00
CA ARG A 161 -19.93 20.12 16.45
C ARG A 161 -19.28 21.17 17.36
N ALA A 162 -20.07 22.08 17.92
CA ALA A 162 -19.58 23.06 18.89
C ALA A 162 -19.02 22.42 20.18
N LEU A 163 -19.56 21.27 20.61
CA LEU A 163 -19.04 20.52 21.76
C LEU A 163 -17.78 19.71 21.43
N LEU A 164 -17.64 19.22 20.18
CA LEU A 164 -16.43 18.53 19.71
C LEU A 164 -15.26 19.48 19.46
N ASN A 165 -15.56 20.73 19.09
CA ASN A 165 -14.56 21.80 18.89
C ASN A 165 -14.23 22.56 20.18
N ALA A 166 -14.92 22.29 21.30
CA ALA A 166 -14.62 22.93 22.58
C ALA A 166 -13.42 22.25 23.26
N PRO A 167 -12.54 23.00 23.96
CA PRO A 167 -11.43 22.43 24.68
C PRO A 167 -11.93 21.48 25.79
N ALA A 168 -11.24 20.35 25.97
CA ALA A 168 -11.65 19.30 26.89
C ALA A 168 -11.42 19.69 28.36
N THR A 169 -12.44 20.24 29.01
CA THR A 169 -12.39 20.73 30.41
C THR A 169 -12.25 19.64 31.47
N ARG A 170 -12.17 18.36 31.11
CA ARG A 170 -12.02 17.23 32.03
C ARG A 170 -11.15 16.13 31.43
N ARG A 171 -10.15 15.72 32.20
CA ARG A 171 -9.26 14.60 31.93
C ARG A 171 -9.95 13.27 32.26
N LEU A 172 -9.72 12.25 31.43
CA LEU A 172 -9.98 10.85 31.77
C LEU A 172 -8.62 10.22 32.11
N ASP A 173 -8.30 10.14 33.39
CA ASP A 173 -7.09 9.45 33.83
C ASP A 173 -7.23 7.94 33.60
N VAL A 174 -6.44 7.43 32.65
CA VAL A 174 -6.08 6.02 32.60
C VAL A 174 -5.10 5.80 33.75
N ALA A 175 -5.48 4.96 34.73
CA ALA A 175 -4.63 4.64 35.86
C ALA A 175 -3.28 4.06 35.38
N PRO A 176 -2.17 4.30 36.11
CA PRO A 176 -0.88 3.72 35.75
C PRO A 176 -0.96 2.20 35.71
N VAL A 177 -0.27 1.60 34.72
CA VAL A 177 -0.30 0.16 34.46
C VAL A 177 0.07 -0.63 35.71
N GLY A 178 -0.88 -1.43 36.22
CA GLY A 178 -0.77 -2.16 37.50
C GLY A 178 -1.81 -1.77 38.56
N ALA A 179 -2.59 -0.70 38.34
CA ALA A 179 -3.68 -0.29 39.22
C ALA A 179 -5.06 -0.47 38.56
N ASP A 180 -5.54 -1.72 38.49
CA ASP A 180 -6.86 -2.03 37.92
C ASP A 180 -8.01 -1.48 38.79
N ALA A 181 -8.62 -0.38 38.33
CA ALA A 181 -9.81 0.21 38.95
C ALA A 181 -11.06 -0.70 38.90
N PHE A 182 -10.99 -1.80 38.14
CA PHE A 182 -12.03 -2.81 37.96
C PHE A 182 -11.37 -4.19 37.97
N PRO A 183 -11.19 -4.85 39.13
CA PRO A 183 -10.60 -6.18 39.18
C PRO A 183 -11.47 -7.18 38.42
N GLU A 184 -10.87 -7.82 37.42
CA GLU A 184 -11.45 -8.94 36.70
C GLU A 184 -11.26 -10.22 37.52
N VAL A 185 -12.36 -10.91 37.82
CA VAL A 185 -12.36 -12.19 38.53
C VAL A 185 -13.16 -13.18 37.68
N ASP A 186 -12.58 -14.36 37.43
CA ASP A 186 -13.18 -15.44 36.64
C ASP A 186 -13.78 -15.01 35.28
N GLY A 187 -13.12 -14.09 34.58
CA GLY A 187 -13.52 -13.61 33.25
C GLY A 187 -14.68 -12.61 33.24
N VAL A 188 -14.98 -11.98 34.40
CA VAL A 188 -16.04 -10.98 34.53
C VAL A 188 -15.51 -9.70 35.17
N ILE A 189 -15.59 -8.60 34.42
CA ILE A 189 -15.24 -7.25 34.90
C ILE A 189 -16.25 -6.83 35.97
N THR A 190 -15.81 -6.71 37.22
CA THR A 190 -16.68 -6.31 38.33
C THR A 190 -16.83 -4.79 38.41
N TRP A 191 -18.05 -4.28 38.21
CA TRP A 191 -18.34 -2.86 38.37
C TRP A 191 -18.50 -2.51 39.85
N PRO A 192 -17.83 -1.46 40.38
CA PRO A 192 -17.97 -1.06 41.77
C PRO A 192 -19.40 -0.65 42.06
N LYS A 193 -20.05 -1.39 42.98
CA LYS A 193 -21.43 -1.11 43.41
C LYS A 193 -21.48 0.31 43.97
N ARG A 194 -22.29 1.20 43.35
CA ARG A 194 -22.50 2.59 43.80
C ARG A 194 -23.32 2.65 45.11
N ARG A 195 -22.68 2.20 46.19
CA ARG A 195 -22.94 2.33 47.63
C ARG A 195 -22.10 1.26 48.31
N ALA A 196 -21.02 1.66 48.98
CA ALA A 196 -20.49 0.84 50.06
C ALA A 196 -21.60 0.68 51.12
N PRO A 197 -21.77 -0.50 51.74
CA PRO A 197 -22.51 -0.61 52.98
C PRO A 197 -21.82 0.32 54.00
N ARG A 198 -22.58 1.19 54.66
CA ARG A 198 -22.10 1.94 55.81
C ARG A 198 -22.14 0.99 57.01
N ASP A 199 -21.06 0.90 57.78
CA ASP A 199 -20.98 -0.09 58.85
C ASP A 199 -22.12 0.04 59.88
N PRO A 200 -22.69 -1.08 60.35
CA PRO A 200 -23.91 -1.08 61.15
C PRO A 200 -23.71 -0.68 62.63
N GLU A 201 -22.47 -0.48 63.10
CA GLU A 201 -22.18 -0.29 64.53
C GLU A 201 -22.40 1.15 65.03
N ASP A 202 -22.29 2.17 64.18
CA ASP A 202 -22.57 3.58 64.55
C ASP A 202 -24.07 3.90 64.78
N SER A 203 -24.96 2.91 64.61
CA SER A 203 -26.41 3.10 64.55
C SER A 203 -27.14 3.05 65.91
N TYR A 204 -26.52 3.51 67.01
CA TYR A 204 -27.12 3.40 68.37
C TYR A 204 -27.32 4.71 69.15
N ARG A 205 -27.15 5.91 68.58
CA ARG A 205 -27.48 7.18 69.28
C ARG A 205 -28.31 8.17 68.46
N SER A 206 -29.19 8.88 69.17
CA SER A 206 -30.09 9.95 68.71
C SER A 206 -31.08 9.60 67.58
N VAL A 207 -32.17 8.91 67.95
CA VAL A 207 -33.48 9.11 67.30
C VAL A 207 -34.27 10.14 68.10
N THR A 208 -34.59 11.30 67.51
CA THR A 208 -35.77 12.11 67.88
C THR A 208 -36.06 13.18 66.82
N ARG A 209 -37.31 13.66 66.78
CA ARG A 209 -37.78 14.79 65.96
C ARG A 209 -37.79 16.08 66.79
N ALA A 210 -37.59 17.22 66.14
CA ALA A 210 -38.31 18.46 66.43
C ALA A 210 -38.30 19.38 65.19
N ASP A 211 -39.38 20.10 64.95
CA ASP A 211 -39.35 21.38 64.24
C ASP A 211 -38.93 22.46 65.25
N ASP A 212 -38.17 23.49 64.85
CA ASP A 212 -38.78 24.83 64.68
C ASP A 212 -37.81 25.94 64.17
N ARG A 213 -38.46 26.90 63.51
CA ARG A 213 -38.17 28.32 63.23
C ARG A 213 -36.95 29.06 63.82
N HIS A 214 -36.29 29.80 62.92
CA HIS A 214 -35.86 31.22 62.99
C HIS A 214 -34.93 31.77 64.10
N SER A 215 -34.02 32.64 63.64
CA SER A 215 -33.36 33.75 64.37
C SER A 215 -32.37 33.37 65.48
N ASP A 216 -31.42 34.23 65.89
CA ASP A 216 -30.65 35.30 65.23
C ASP A 216 -29.55 35.68 66.24
N SER A 217 -28.33 36.05 65.80
CA SER A 217 -27.20 36.51 66.67
C SER A 217 -26.78 35.48 67.77
N GLU A 218 -25.71 35.55 68.56
CA GLU A 218 -24.43 36.30 68.67
C GLU A 218 -23.51 35.38 69.55
N ALA A 219 -22.18 35.44 69.62
CA ALA A 219 -21.13 36.30 69.04
C ALA A 219 -19.76 35.58 69.03
N SER A 220 -18.73 36.26 68.50
CA SER A 220 -17.29 36.18 68.88
C SER A 220 -16.56 34.82 68.95
N HIS A 221 -15.82 34.52 67.87
CA HIS A 221 -14.34 34.38 67.79
C HIS A 221 -13.49 34.30 69.09
N PRO A 222 -12.42 33.49 69.08
CA PRO A 222 -11.11 33.92 68.55
C PRO A 222 -10.93 33.60 67.05
N GLU A 223 -10.35 34.44 66.19
CA GLU A 223 -9.03 35.10 66.21
C GLU A 223 -7.87 34.16 65.89
N ASP A 224 -7.73 33.85 64.60
CA ASP A 224 -6.47 33.87 63.85
C ASP A 224 -6.77 34.57 62.51
N GLU A 225 -6.11 35.70 62.23
CA GLU A 225 -6.09 36.40 60.93
C GLU A 225 -4.71 36.20 60.26
N PRO A 226 -4.52 36.61 58.99
CA PRO A 226 -5.33 36.26 57.83
C PRO A 226 -4.43 35.66 56.73
N ASP A 227 -4.99 34.81 55.85
CA ASP A 227 -4.33 34.49 54.57
C ASP A 227 -5.19 34.99 53.41
N GLU A 228 -4.53 35.62 52.45
CA GLU A 228 -5.17 36.45 51.43
C GLU A 228 -5.83 35.63 50.30
N SER A 229 -6.50 36.34 49.40
CA SER A 229 -7.17 35.80 48.22
C SER A 229 -6.28 34.89 47.37
N SER A 230 -6.48 33.58 47.46
CA SER A 230 -6.46 32.74 46.26
C SER A 230 -7.80 32.92 45.56
N GLU A 231 -7.82 33.82 44.58
CA GLU A 231 -8.59 33.52 43.37
C GLU A 231 -8.01 32.19 42.86
N THR A 232 -8.82 31.12 42.85
CA THR A 232 -8.38 29.87 42.22
C THR A 232 -8.47 30.09 40.72
N ASP A 233 -7.32 30.33 40.09
CA ASP A 233 -7.23 30.67 38.68
C ASP A 233 -8.12 29.78 37.80
N ASP A 234 -8.84 30.40 36.87
CA ASP A 234 -9.36 29.74 35.66
C ASP A 234 -8.19 29.39 34.70
N GLU A 235 -7.06 28.90 35.23
CA GLU A 235 -6.00 28.28 34.42
C GLU A 235 -6.61 27.03 33.74
N PRO A 236 -6.67 26.99 32.40
CA PRO A 236 -7.21 25.83 31.71
C PRO A 236 -6.24 24.66 31.90
N LEU A 237 -6.65 23.69 32.73
CA LEU A 237 -5.92 22.45 33.03
C LEU A 237 -5.10 21.98 31.81
N PRO A 238 -3.76 21.87 31.91
CA PRO A 238 -2.90 21.56 30.79
C PRO A 238 -3.40 20.35 30.00
N THR A 239 -3.74 20.60 28.73
CA THR A 239 -4.08 19.54 27.79
C THR A 239 -2.89 18.60 27.65
N TYR A 240 -3.11 17.31 27.40
CA TYR A 240 -2.05 16.32 27.20
C TYR A 240 -0.95 16.79 26.22
N HIS A 241 -1.33 17.51 25.16
CA HIS A 241 -0.41 18.14 24.22
C HIS A 241 0.50 19.20 24.89
N THR A 242 -0.03 20.06 25.76
CA THR A 242 0.77 21.06 26.48
C THR A 242 1.63 20.44 27.58
N GLU A 243 1.17 19.39 28.28
CA GLU A 243 2.02 18.62 29.20
C GLU A 243 3.22 18.00 28.45
N ARG A 244 2.95 17.37 27.30
CA ARG A 244 3.98 16.67 26.52
C ARG A 244 4.95 17.63 25.82
N LEU A 245 4.47 18.79 25.36
CA LEU A 245 5.33 19.89 24.90
C LEU A 245 6.20 20.43 26.05
N LYS A 246 5.67 20.58 27.27
CA LYS A 246 6.47 20.99 28.43
C LYS A 246 7.56 19.97 28.75
N SER A 247 7.24 18.66 28.75
CA SER A 247 8.24 17.62 28.97
C SER A 247 9.31 17.56 27.87
N LEU A 248 8.96 17.81 26.62
CA LEU A 248 9.94 17.86 25.52
C LEU A 248 10.85 19.09 25.60
N ASN A 249 10.31 20.26 25.95
CA ASN A 249 11.14 21.45 26.17
C ASN A 249 12.08 21.27 27.38
N GLN A 250 11.66 20.53 28.42
CA GLN A 250 12.54 20.16 29.52
C GLN A 250 13.63 19.18 29.07
N GLN A 251 13.29 18.12 28.33
CA GLN A 251 14.27 17.19 27.76
C GLN A 251 15.28 17.88 26.82
N LEU A 252 14.86 18.90 26.08
CA LEU A 252 15.73 19.71 25.22
C LEU A 252 16.53 20.79 25.96
N HIS A 253 16.14 21.15 27.18
CA HIS A 253 16.96 21.95 28.09
C HIS A 253 18.06 21.09 28.74
N ASP A 254 17.73 19.85 29.08
CA ASP A 254 18.64 18.90 29.73
C ASP A 254 19.61 18.23 28.71
N ASP A 255 19.16 17.96 27.48
CA ASP A 255 19.99 17.57 26.33
C ASP A 255 19.59 18.32 25.03
N PRO A 256 20.21 19.49 24.75
CA PRO A 256 20.00 20.23 23.50
C PRO A 256 20.46 19.51 22.23
N SER A 257 21.23 18.42 22.34
CA SER A 257 21.77 17.65 21.21
C SER A 257 20.85 16.53 20.72
N SER A 258 19.76 16.25 21.44
CA SER A 258 18.80 15.19 21.10
C SER A 258 17.97 15.53 19.85
N VAL A 259 18.41 15.03 18.70
CA VAL A 259 17.71 15.18 17.40
C VAL A 259 16.26 14.68 17.48
N ASP A 260 16.02 13.54 18.12
CA ASP A 260 14.69 12.92 18.20
C ASP A 260 13.73 13.70 19.11
N ALA A 261 14.23 14.38 20.14
CA ALA A 261 13.42 15.29 20.95
C ALA A 261 13.02 16.56 20.16
N TRP A 262 13.94 17.13 19.37
CA TRP A 262 13.63 18.23 18.44
C TRP A 262 12.58 17.82 17.38
N LEU A 263 12.71 16.63 16.78
CA LEU A 263 11.75 16.10 15.82
C LEU A 263 10.39 15.79 16.48
N SER A 264 10.38 15.29 17.71
CA SER A 264 9.15 15.04 18.48
C SER A 264 8.41 16.34 18.84
N LEU A 265 9.15 17.42 19.14
CA LEU A 265 8.59 18.75 19.39
C LEU A 265 8.01 19.34 18.10
N LEU A 266 8.71 19.21 16.98
CA LEU A 266 8.20 19.60 15.66
C LEU A 266 6.91 18.83 15.31
N GLN A 267 6.88 17.50 15.48
CA GLN A 267 5.67 16.72 15.19
C GLN A 267 4.48 17.18 16.05
N GLN A 268 4.67 17.38 17.36
CA GLN A 268 3.58 17.81 18.26
C GLN A 268 3.13 19.24 18.02
N THR A 269 4.04 20.19 17.76
CA THR A 269 3.66 21.56 17.39
C THR A 269 2.89 21.59 16.07
N LEU A 270 3.28 20.78 15.07
CA LEU A 270 2.54 20.66 13.81
C LEU A 270 1.12 20.06 13.97
N THR A 271 0.86 19.22 15.00
CA THR A 271 -0.51 18.76 15.29
C THR A 271 -1.45 19.86 15.78
N THR A 272 -0.94 21.01 16.23
CA THR A 272 -1.77 22.14 16.68
C THR A 272 -2.44 22.90 15.53
N VAL A 273 -1.91 22.80 14.31
CA VAL A 273 -2.46 23.41 13.10
C VAL A 273 -3.20 22.34 12.29
N PRO A 274 -4.54 22.35 12.21
CA PRO A 274 -5.29 21.37 11.42
C PRO A 274 -4.94 21.44 9.94
N PRO A 275 -4.82 20.30 9.22
CA PRO A 275 -4.49 20.30 7.80
C PRO A 275 -5.61 20.88 6.92
N SER A 276 -6.83 20.99 7.46
CA SER A 276 -8.01 21.57 6.80
C SER A 276 -8.06 23.10 6.82
N THR A 277 -7.12 23.78 7.50
CA THR A 277 -7.08 25.25 7.55
C THR A 277 -6.54 25.81 6.23
N LYS A 278 -7.15 26.87 5.70
CA LYS A 278 -6.56 27.61 4.56
C LYS A 278 -5.17 28.11 4.96
N ASN A 279 -4.20 27.98 4.05
CA ASN A 279 -2.77 28.26 4.26
C ASN A 279 -2.06 27.39 5.33
N ALA A 280 -2.65 26.26 5.76
CA ALA A 280 -2.01 25.35 6.72
C ALA A 280 -0.61 24.89 6.30
N ALA A 281 -0.36 24.69 5.00
CA ALA A 281 0.96 24.30 4.49
C ALA A 281 2.04 25.35 4.81
N SER A 282 1.84 26.63 4.46
CA SER A 282 2.81 27.69 4.74
C SER A 282 2.98 27.89 6.25
N ALA A 283 1.89 27.98 7.01
CA ALA A 283 1.97 28.14 8.46
C ALA A 283 2.73 26.99 9.15
N ARG A 284 2.60 25.76 8.64
CA ARG A 284 3.35 24.60 9.12
C ARG A 284 4.83 24.65 8.73
N SER A 285 5.18 25.09 7.52
CA SER A 285 6.58 25.28 7.14
C SER A 285 7.23 26.44 7.90
N ASP A 286 6.54 27.55 8.15
CA ASP A 286 7.01 28.67 8.96
C ASP A 286 7.32 28.23 10.41
N ILE A 287 6.39 27.48 11.03
CA ILE A 287 6.60 26.86 12.35
C ILE A 287 7.81 25.93 12.31
N SER A 288 7.91 25.06 11.29
CA SER A 288 9.01 24.11 11.14
C SER A 288 10.36 24.81 11.00
N LEU A 289 10.46 25.85 10.18
CA LEU A 289 11.65 26.68 10.05
C LEU A 289 12.06 27.31 11.38
N SER A 290 11.10 27.85 12.14
CA SER A 290 11.37 28.49 13.44
C SER A 290 11.86 27.53 14.54
N ILE A 291 11.57 26.23 14.40
CA ILE A 291 11.99 25.17 15.32
C ILE A 291 13.31 24.55 14.85
N LEU A 292 13.45 24.27 13.56
CA LEU A 292 14.63 23.62 12.99
C LEU A 292 15.85 24.54 12.96
N SER A 293 15.67 25.85 12.71
CA SER A 293 16.76 26.83 12.86
C SER A 293 17.29 26.88 14.31
N LYS A 294 16.40 26.86 15.31
CA LYS A 294 16.78 26.73 16.73
C LYS A 294 17.52 25.43 16.99
N ALA A 295 16.98 24.30 16.52
CA ALA A 295 17.60 22.98 16.68
C ALA A 295 19.03 22.92 16.10
N LEU A 296 19.23 23.45 14.88
CA LEU A 296 20.55 23.55 14.24
C LEU A 296 21.51 24.45 15.04
N SER A 297 21.02 25.56 15.60
CA SER A 297 21.83 26.48 16.42
C SER A 297 22.16 25.99 17.83
N ALA A 298 21.43 24.98 18.34
CA ALA A 298 21.51 24.55 19.74
C ALA A 298 22.79 23.76 20.08
N ALA A 299 23.38 23.04 19.11
CA ALA A 299 24.60 22.28 19.32
C ALA A 299 25.39 22.07 18.00
N PRO A 300 26.73 22.05 18.02
CA PRO A 300 27.56 21.82 16.83
C PRO A 300 27.41 20.42 16.22
N GLY A 301 26.86 19.46 16.97
CA GLY A 301 26.43 18.17 16.43
C GLY A 301 25.15 18.28 15.58
N ASN A 302 24.22 19.15 15.98
CA ASN A 302 22.95 19.35 15.29
C ASN A 302 23.15 20.04 13.94
N GLU A 303 24.09 20.99 13.84
CA GLU A 303 24.46 21.67 12.59
C GLU A 303 24.85 20.66 11.47
N ARG A 304 25.49 19.56 11.86
CA ARG A 304 25.90 18.44 10.99
C ARG A 304 24.86 17.33 10.85
N SER A 305 23.69 17.45 11.50
CA SER A 305 22.64 16.43 11.44
C SER A 305 21.91 16.48 10.10
N ARG A 306 22.21 15.51 9.23
CA ARG A 306 21.53 15.25 7.94
C ARG A 306 20.01 15.40 8.05
N LEU A 307 19.38 14.78 9.06
CA LEU A 307 17.92 14.78 9.20
C LEU A 307 17.35 16.16 9.53
N LEU A 308 18.02 16.95 10.37
CA LEU A 308 17.60 18.32 10.67
C LEU A 308 17.82 19.25 9.47
N ARG A 309 18.99 19.16 8.81
CA ARG A 309 19.32 19.99 7.64
C ARG A 309 18.37 19.72 6.46
N LEU A 310 18.08 18.46 6.15
CA LEU A 310 17.15 18.09 5.08
C LEU A 310 15.71 18.56 5.36
N LYS A 311 15.21 18.40 6.60
CA LYS A 311 13.87 18.91 6.96
C LYS A 311 13.80 20.44 6.97
N TYR A 312 14.90 21.12 7.34
CA TYR A 312 14.99 22.58 7.29
C TYR A 312 14.93 23.11 5.85
N LEU A 313 15.70 22.52 4.93
CA LEU A 313 15.68 22.88 3.51
C LEU A 313 14.33 22.61 2.85
N LYS A 314 13.66 21.48 3.16
CA LYS A 314 12.33 21.16 2.64
C LYS A 314 11.22 22.07 3.18
N ALA A 315 11.31 22.50 4.45
CA ALA A 315 10.41 23.54 4.97
C ALA A 315 10.70 24.91 4.32
N GLY A 316 11.97 25.22 4.06
CA GLY A 316 12.41 26.43 3.36
C GLY A 316 11.93 26.52 1.93
N GLU A 317 11.88 25.40 1.20
CA GLU A 317 11.39 25.31 -0.18
C GLU A 317 9.97 25.87 -0.36
N LEU A 318 9.09 25.69 0.64
CA LEU A 318 7.69 26.14 0.59
C LEU A 318 7.50 27.63 0.95
N VAL A 319 8.55 28.30 1.42
CA VAL A 319 8.48 29.65 2.03
C VAL A 319 9.43 30.65 1.37
N TRP A 320 10.63 30.21 0.97
CA TRP A 320 11.68 31.08 0.48
C TRP A 320 11.62 31.30 -1.03
N HIS A 321 11.96 32.50 -1.48
CA HIS A 321 12.28 32.74 -2.88
C HIS A 321 13.54 31.96 -3.31
N GLU A 322 13.59 31.54 -4.58
CA GLU A 322 14.62 30.65 -5.12
C GLU A 322 16.06 31.14 -4.90
N SER A 323 16.28 32.46 -4.87
CA SER A 323 17.59 33.09 -4.68
C SER A 323 18.13 33.00 -3.25
N VAL A 324 17.26 32.72 -2.27
CA VAL A 324 17.62 32.38 -0.88
C VAL A 324 17.79 30.87 -0.77
N LEU A 325 16.82 30.10 -1.28
CA LEU A 325 16.86 28.63 -1.27
C LEU A 325 18.13 28.06 -1.93
N ARG A 326 18.57 28.61 -3.08
CA ARG A 326 19.83 28.24 -3.74
C ARG A 326 21.07 28.47 -2.86
N LYS A 327 21.08 29.50 -2.01
CA LYS A 327 22.19 29.79 -1.08
C LYS A 327 22.21 28.79 0.07
N GLU A 328 21.06 28.55 0.69
CA GLU A 328 20.93 27.58 1.79
C GLU A 328 21.29 26.15 1.32
N TRP A 329 20.96 25.78 0.08
CA TRP A 329 21.48 24.55 -0.55
C TRP A 329 23.00 24.59 -0.76
N GLN A 330 23.57 25.67 -1.29
CA GLN A 330 25.04 25.82 -1.44
C GLN A 330 25.78 25.79 -0.10
N ASP A 331 25.18 26.29 0.97
CA ASP A 331 25.71 26.21 2.33
C ASP A 331 25.59 24.79 2.92
N ALA A 332 24.50 24.07 2.62
CA ALA A 332 24.35 22.66 3.00
C ALA A 332 25.33 21.74 2.25
N LEU A 333 25.63 22.02 0.97
CA LEU A 333 26.58 21.26 0.14
C LEU A 333 28.06 21.42 0.58
N LYS A 334 28.36 22.33 1.51
CA LYS A 334 29.69 22.42 2.18
C LYS A 334 29.93 21.29 3.17
N PHE A 335 28.87 20.67 3.67
CA PHE A 335 28.94 19.46 4.47
C PHE A 335 28.99 18.27 3.51
N ASP A 336 30.06 17.47 3.58
CA ASP A 336 30.40 16.41 2.61
C ASP A 336 29.53 15.14 2.76
N ASP A 337 28.21 15.33 2.89
CA ASP A 337 27.22 14.26 3.05
C ASP A 337 26.66 13.84 1.67
N PRO A 338 26.72 12.54 1.30
CA PRO A 338 26.24 12.07 0.00
C PRO A 338 24.72 12.22 -0.16
N GLU A 339 23.95 12.10 0.92
CA GLU A 339 22.48 12.14 0.88
C GLU A 339 21.96 13.57 0.75
N ILE A 340 22.68 14.57 1.30
CA ILE A 340 22.40 15.99 1.04
C ILE A 340 22.58 16.29 -0.46
N ARG A 341 23.60 15.72 -1.12
CA ARG A 341 23.78 15.86 -2.58
C ARG A 341 22.68 15.18 -3.40
N LEU A 342 22.19 14.01 -2.97
CA LEU A 342 21.09 13.32 -3.66
C LEU A 342 19.75 14.06 -3.52
N GLU A 343 19.45 14.64 -2.35
CA GLU A 343 18.23 15.44 -2.18
C GLU A 343 18.31 16.82 -2.85
N TRP A 344 19.52 17.37 -3.03
CA TRP A 344 19.73 18.54 -3.90
C TRP A 344 19.49 18.20 -5.39
N LEU A 345 19.97 17.05 -5.85
CA LEU A 345 19.70 16.55 -7.21
C LEU A 345 18.20 16.28 -7.41
N GLU A 346 17.52 15.69 -6.42
CA GLU A 346 16.06 15.50 -6.39
C GLU A 346 15.30 16.83 -6.55
N TRP A 347 15.74 17.87 -5.84
CA TRP A 347 15.19 19.23 -5.96
C TRP A 347 15.37 19.79 -7.37
N HIS A 348 16.53 19.60 -8.00
CA HIS A 348 16.73 19.98 -9.41
C HIS A 348 15.83 19.19 -10.37
N ILE A 349 15.71 17.86 -10.20
CA ILE A 349 14.88 16.97 -11.02
C ILE A 349 13.41 17.39 -10.99
N ARG A 350 12.88 17.73 -9.80
CA ARG A 350 11.48 18.19 -9.63
C ARG A 350 11.22 19.61 -10.11
N ASN A 351 12.25 20.44 -10.26
CA ASN A 351 12.12 21.78 -10.85
C ASN A 351 12.23 21.78 -12.38
N ALA A 352 12.96 20.83 -12.97
CA ALA A 352 13.05 20.55 -14.42
C ALA A 352 13.33 21.75 -15.35
N LYS A 353 13.93 22.83 -14.83
CA LYS A 353 14.00 24.15 -15.50
C LYS A 353 14.74 24.18 -16.83
N ASP A 354 15.75 23.33 -16.96
CA ASP A 354 16.61 23.19 -18.15
C ASP A 354 16.49 21.76 -18.72
N GLY A 355 15.32 21.14 -18.50
CA GLY A 355 14.96 19.78 -18.91
C GLY A 355 15.96 18.71 -18.46
N VAL A 356 16.14 17.70 -19.32
CA VAL A 356 17.07 16.59 -19.11
C VAL A 356 18.53 17.03 -19.06
N ASN A 357 18.94 18.01 -19.87
CA ASN A 357 20.35 18.41 -19.97
C ASN A 357 20.84 19.15 -18.73
N GLY A 358 20.02 20.02 -18.11
CA GLY A 358 20.38 20.60 -16.82
C GLY A 358 20.62 19.56 -15.73
N ILE A 359 19.91 18.43 -15.75
CA ILE A 359 20.13 17.34 -14.78
C ILE A 359 21.48 16.65 -15.01
N VAL A 360 21.95 16.57 -16.27
CA VAL A 360 23.32 16.13 -16.59
C VAL A 360 24.33 17.09 -15.98
N ASP A 361 24.19 18.41 -16.17
CA ASP A 361 25.11 19.40 -15.60
C ASP A 361 25.19 19.33 -14.07
N ASN A 362 24.04 19.21 -13.39
CA ASN A 362 23.97 19.07 -11.94
C ASN A 362 24.57 17.72 -11.45
N ALA A 363 24.42 16.65 -12.23
CA ALA A 363 25.06 15.36 -11.93
C ALA A 363 26.59 15.40 -12.13
N VAL A 364 27.07 16.11 -13.16
CA VAL A 364 28.51 16.37 -13.40
C VAL A 364 29.10 17.21 -12.26
N GLU A 365 28.37 18.20 -11.73
CA GLU A 365 28.80 18.95 -10.54
C GLU A 365 29.00 18.04 -9.32
N ILE A 366 28.14 17.04 -9.13
CA ILE A 366 28.29 16.05 -8.05
C ILE A 366 29.47 15.11 -8.32
N ILE A 367 29.54 14.50 -9.51
CA ILE A 367 30.56 13.49 -9.86
C ILE A 367 31.97 14.08 -9.80
N SER A 368 32.16 15.31 -10.27
CA SER A 368 33.46 16.02 -10.24
C SER A 368 33.90 16.46 -8.84
N LYS A 369 32.96 16.64 -7.90
CA LYS A 369 33.26 16.96 -6.48
C LYS A 369 33.49 15.72 -5.61
N LEU A 370 33.21 14.52 -6.13
CA LEU A 370 33.41 13.25 -5.41
C LEU A 370 34.80 12.67 -5.70
N GLY A 371 35.53 12.30 -4.65
CA GLY A 371 36.80 11.57 -4.76
C GLY A 371 36.65 10.13 -5.25
N ASP A 372 37.72 9.35 -5.13
CA ASP A 372 37.80 7.98 -5.65
C ASP A 372 37.89 6.92 -4.53
N GLY A 373 37.27 7.20 -3.37
CA GLY A 373 37.07 6.21 -2.31
C GLY A 373 35.88 5.28 -2.61
N PRO A 374 35.76 4.11 -1.94
CA PRO A 374 34.69 3.13 -2.22
C PRO A 374 33.28 3.72 -2.08
N GLY A 375 33.02 4.47 -1.01
CA GLY A 375 31.73 5.18 -0.83
C GLY A 375 31.49 6.28 -1.86
N SER A 376 32.57 6.85 -2.44
CA SER A 376 32.49 7.85 -3.51
C SER A 376 32.22 7.20 -4.87
N GLU A 377 32.82 6.04 -5.19
CA GLU A 377 32.46 5.24 -6.36
C GLU A 377 30.99 4.80 -6.29
N LEU A 378 30.53 4.29 -5.14
CA LEU A 378 29.13 3.91 -4.92
C LEU A 378 28.18 5.10 -5.10
N MET A 379 28.55 6.28 -4.62
CA MET A 379 27.79 7.51 -4.83
C MET A 379 27.76 7.95 -6.30
N LYS A 380 28.89 7.87 -7.03
CA LYS A 380 28.94 8.13 -8.48
C LYS A 380 28.02 7.17 -9.25
N VAL A 381 27.99 5.88 -8.88
CA VAL A 381 27.03 4.88 -9.42
C VAL A 381 25.58 5.24 -9.12
N ARG A 382 25.23 5.65 -7.88
CA ARG A 382 23.87 6.07 -7.52
C ARG A 382 23.41 7.29 -8.32
N VAL A 383 24.28 8.27 -8.53
CA VAL A 383 23.99 9.48 -9.34
C VAL A 383 23.77 9.11 -10.82
N ALA A 384 24.67 8.32 -11.42
CA ALA A 384 24.54 7.91 -12.81
C ALA A 384 23.29 7.05 -13.06
N TRP A 385 22.94 6.16 -12.13
CA TRP A 385 21.69 5.39 -12.19
C TRP A 385 20.44 6.28 -12.12
N ARG A 386 20.38 7.26 -11.21
CA ARG A 386 19.28 8.25 -11.19
C ARG A 386 19.19 9.02 -12.52
N CYS A 387 20.33 9.38 -13.12
CA CYS A 387 20.34 10.04 -14.43
C CYS A 387 19.78 9.13 -15.54
N ALA A 388 20.16 7.85 -15.56
CA ALA A 388 19.61 6.89 -16.51
C ALA A 388 18.09 6.69 -16.34
N VAL A 389 17.59 6.62 -15.11
CA VAL A 389 16.14 6.54 -14.84
C VAL A 389 15.42 7.85 -15.23
N VAL A 390 16.04 9.03 -15.07
CA VAL A 390 15.51 10.29 -15.63
C VAL A 390 15.46 10.25 -17.16
N PHE A 391 16.50 9.73 -17.83
CA PHE A 391 16.52 9.58 -19.28
C PHE A 391 15.36 8.69 -19.76
N GLN A 392 15.21 7.49 -19.18
CA GLN A 392 14.11 6.56 -19.46
C GLN A 392 12.73 7.20 -19.20
N ASN A 393 12.53 7.84 -18.04
CA ASN A 393 11.28 8.50 -17.69
C ASN A 393 10.89 9.65 -18.64
N ALA A 394 11.87 10.32 -19.25
CA ALA A 394 11.68 11.36 -20.26
C ALA A 394 11.63 10.84 -21.72
N GLY A 395 11.70 9.52 -21.93
CA GLY A 395 11.64 8.86 -23.24
C GLY A 395 12.99 8.65 -23.95
N PHE A 396 14.13 8.96 -23.31
CA PHE A 396 15.50 8.76 -23.83
C PHE A 396 16.14 7.46 -23.30
N SER A 397 15.40 6.35 -23.33
CA SER A 397 15.84 5.03 -22.83
C SER A 397 17.20 4.60 -23.39
N GLU A 398 17.47 4.90 -24.66
CA GLU A 398 18.72 4.63 -25.38
C GLU A 398 19.91 5.38 -24.78
N ARG A 399 19.75 6.65 -24.36
CA ARG A 399 20.80 7.42 -23.67
C ARG A 399 21.12 6.82 -22.30
N GLY A 400 20.09 6.30 -21.60
CA GLY A 400 20.25 5.55 -20.35
C GLY A 400 21.02 4.25 -20.56
N MET A 401 20.67 3.49 -21.60
CA MET A 401 21.38 2.26 -21.96
C MET A 401 22.83 2.54 -22.38
N ALA A 402 23.09 3.55 -23.21
CA ALA A 402 24.44 3.94 -23.63
C ALA A 402 25.35 4.29 -22.44
N LEU A 403 24.81 5.00 -21.43
CA LEU A 403 25.52 5.27 -20.17
C LEU A 403 25.91 3.99 -19.44
N PHE A 404 25.01 3.01 -19.33
CA PHE A 404 25.33 1.71 -18.75
C PHE A 404 26.32 0.90 -19.61
N GLN A 405 26.18 0.87 -20.94
CA GLN A 405 27.12 0.17 -21.83
C GLN A 405 28.55 0.73 -21.69
N LEU A 406 28.72 2.05 -21.73
CA LEU A 406 30.03 2.70 -21.64
C LEU A 406 30.68 2.55 -20.25
N LEU A 407 29.90 2.70 -19.17
CA LEU A 407 30.39 2.42 -17.81
C LEU A 407 30.74 0.93 -17.61
N ALA A 408 30.03 0.00 -18.27
CA ALA A 408 30.32 -1.42 -18.21
C ALA A 408 31.63 -1.79 -18.92
N GLU A 409 31.89 -1.25 -20.11
CA GLU A 409 33.17 -1.49 -20.81
C GLU A 409 34.35 -0.88 -20.01
N LEU A 410 34.18 0.27 -19.37
CA LEU A 410 35.16 0.85 -18.42
C LEU A 410 35.38 0.00 -17.16
N ALA A 411 34.33 -0.63 -16.63
CA ALA A 411 34.40 -1.35 -15.36
C ALA A 411 34.79 -2.84 -15.51
N PHE A 412 34.50 -3.48 -16.64
CA PHE A 412 34.68 -4.92 -16.85
C PHE A 412 35.57 -5.26 -18.06
N SER A 413 35.68 -4.39 -19.07
CA SER A 413 36.43 -4.65 -20.31
C SER A 413 37.62 -3.72 -20.55
N LEU A 414 38.10 -2.99 -19.54
CA LEU A 414 39.20 -2.03 -19.68
C LEU A 414 40.50 -2.73 -20.14
N PRO A 415 41.12 -2.34 -21.28
CA PRO A 415 42.40 -2.89 -21.72
C PRO A 415 43.50 -2.70 -20.66
N PRO A 416 44.27 -3.74 -20.27
CA PRO A 416 45.32 -3.63 -19.24
C PRO A 416 46.41 -2.60 -19.56
N SER A 417 46.63 -2.30 -20.85
CA SER A 417 47.50 -1.24 -21.35
C SER A 417 47.06 0.17 -20.92
N PHE A 418 45.75 0.39 -20.73
CA PHE A 418 45.17 1.72 -20.50
C PHE A 418 44.87 2.02 -19.03
N GLY A 419 44.88 1.02 -18.14
CA GLY A 419 44.51 1.20 -16.72
C GLY A 419 45.36 2.21 -15.93
N ASN A 420 46.58 2.52 -16.41
CA ASN A 420 47.48 3.51 -15.81
C ASN A 420 47.35 4.92 -16.43
N LEU A 421 46.54 5.11 -17.47
CA LEU A 421 46.32 6.41 -18.12
C LEU A 421 45.37 7.29 -17.29
N PRO A 422 45.45 8.64 -17.40
CA PRO A 422 44.43 9.53 -16.83
C PRO A 422 43.07 9.32 -17.50
N LEU A 423 41.98 9.63 -16.79
CA LEU A 423 40.61 9.35 -17.23
C LEU A 423 40.32 9.89 -18.65
N ASP A 424 40.66 11.15 -18.95
CA ASP A 424 40.41 11.73 -20.28
C ASP A 424 41.05 10.97 -21.44
N ALA A 425 42.21 10.35 -21.21
CA ALA A 425 42.90 9.52 -22.19
C ALA A 425 42.32 8.10 -22.26
N GLN A 426 41.77 7.56 -21.16
CA GLN A 426 40.97 6.34 -21.22
C GLN A 426 39.67 6.57 -22.00
N LEU A 427 38.99 7.69 -21.75
CA LEU A 427 37.76 8.07 -22.45
C LEU A 427 37.99 8.32 -23.95
N ALA A 428 39.09 8.96 -24.35
CA ALA A 428 39.41 9.13 -25.77
C ALA A 428 39.63 7.78 -26.51
N ARG A 429 40.13 6.74 -25.82
CA ARG A 429 40.27 5.38 -26.39
C ARG A 429 38.98 4.57 -26.35
N LEU A 430 38.06 4.92 -25.46
CA LEU A 430 36.70 4.38 -25.43
C LEU A 430 35.80 5.03 -26.51
N GLU A 431 36.07 6.29 -26.85
CA GLU A 431 35.45 7.04 -27.94
C GLU A 431 35.78 6.37 -29.30
N GLU A 432 37.07 6.07 -29.56
CA GLU A 432 37.51 5.24 -30.70
C GLU A 432 36.76 3.89 -30.80
N PHE A 433 36.49 3.23 -29.66
CA PHE A 433 35.72 1.98 -29.62
C PHE A 433 34.21 2.19 -29.85
N TRP A 434 33.62 3.27 -29.31
CA TRP A 434 32.20 3.57 -29.49
C TRP A 434 31.87 3.90 -30.95
N GLU A 435 32.74 4.69 -31.60
CA GLU A 435 32.67 5.07 -33.02
C GLU A 435 32.91 3.89 -33.98
N SER A 436 33.62 2.84 -33.54
CA SER A 436 33.80 1.61 -34.34
C SER A 436 32.51 0.80 -34.57
N GLU A 437 31.43 1.15 -33.87
CA GLU A 437 30.14 0.46 -33.84
C GLU A 437 30.22 -1.06 -33.57
N CYS A 438 31.30 -1.56 -32.96
CA CYS A 438 31.38 -2.96 -32.54
C CYS A 438 30.25 -3.31 -31.54
N PRO A 439 29.74 -4.56 -31.50
CA PRO A 439 28.64 -4.91 -30.60
C PRO A 439 29.04 -4.75 -29.12
N ARG A 440 28.31 -3.89 -28.40
CA ARG A 440 28.60 -3.48 -27.01
C ARG A 440 27.95 -4.45 -26.00
N VAL A 441 28.31 -4.38 -24.71
CA VAL A 441 27.65 -5.19 -23.66
C VAL A 441 26.12 -5.06 -23.74
N GLY A 442 25.41 -6.20 -23.67
CA GLY A 442 23.96 -6.29 -23.90
C GLY A 442 23.57 -6.70 -25.32
N GLU A 443 24.41 -6.42 -26.32
CA GLU A 443 24.20 -6.90 -27.70
C GLU A 443 24.70 -8.34 -27.91
N SER A 444 24.06 -9.05 -28.85
CA SER A 444 24.50 -10.38 -29.28
C SER A 444 25.89 -10.32 -29.94
N ASN A 445 26.71 -11.33 -29.68
CA ASN A 445 28.09 -11.46 -30.18
C ASN A 445 29.06 -10.34 -29.73
N SER A 446 28.67 -9.52 -28.74
CA SER A 446 29.58 -8.58 -28.08
C SER A 446 30.83 -9.29 -27.56
N SER A 447 32.01 -8.70 -27.83
CA SER A 447 33.32 -9.24 -27.45
C SER A 447 33.94 -8.50 -26.25
N GLY A 448 33.60 -7.22 -26.08
CA GLY A 448 34.11 -6.31 -25.06
C GLY A 448 35.40 -5.59 -25.48
N TRP A 449 35.56 -4.35 -25.04
CA TRP A 449 36.60 -3.42 -25.50
C TRP A 449 38.04 -3.98 -25.47
N ALA A 450 38.47 -4.61 -24.35
CA ALA A 450 39.78 -5.28 -24.25
C ALA A 450 40.04 -6.36 -25.32
N THR A 451 39.00 -7.04 -25.79
CA THR A 451 39.13 -8.07 -26.84
C THR A 451 39.28 -7.43 -28.21
N TRP A 452 38.59 -6.32 -28.47
CA TRP A 452 38.69 -5.56 -29.71
C TRP A 452 40.06 -4.85 -29.85
N GLU A 453 40.55 -4.26 -28.77
CA GLU A 453 41.90 -3.67 -28.70
C GLU A 453 42.98 -4.74 -28.95
N ALA A 454 42.89 -5.89 -28.27
CA ALA A 454 43.82 -7.01 -28.45
C ALA A 454 43.74 -7.67 -29.84
N ALA A 455 42.62 -7.52 -30.55
CA ALA A 455 42.44 -8.00 -31.93
C ALA A 455 42.96 -7.02 -33.00
N GLY A 456 43.41 -5.82 -32.61
CA GLY A 456 43.94 -4.82 -33.55
C GLY A 456 42.86 -4.08 -34.34
N HIS A 457 41.79 -3.67 -33.66
CA HIS A 457 40.69 -2.83 -34.20
C HIS A 457 39.97 -3.43 -35.43
N PRO A 458 39.41 -4.65 -35.33
CA PRO A 458 38.68 -5.25 -36.45
C PRO A 458 37.39 -4.48 -36.78
N GLU A 459 37.16 -4.22 -38.08
CA GLU A 459 35.87 -3.77 -38.60
C GLU A 459 34.83 -4.90 -38.47
N VAL A 460 33.77 -4.68 -37.69
CA VAL A 460 32.68 -5.65 -37.50
C VAL A 460 31.42 -5.16 -38.18
N ILE A 461 31.13 -5.69 -39.37
CA ILE A 461 29.87 -5.40 -40.07
C ILE A 461 28.71 -6.05 -39.30
N VAL A 462 27.95 -5.24 -38.57
CA VAL A 462 26.71 -5.66 -37.89
C VAL A 462 25.54 -5.51 -38.86
N PRO A 463 24.60 -6.49 -38.96
CA PRO A 463 23.42 -6.33 -39.79
C PRO A 463 22.56 -5.16 -39.30
N SER A 464 22.22 -4.25 -40.20
CA SER A 464 21.33 -3.13 -39.88
C SER A 464 19.95 -3.62 -39.46
N ARG A 465 19.35 -2.92 -38.49
CA ARG A 465 17.97 -3.11 -38.05
C ARG A 465 17.02 -2.57 -39.10
N ALA A 466 16.24 -3.45 -39.71
CA ALA A 466 15.22 -3.06 -40.67
C ALA A 466 14.15 -2.16 -40.01
N LYS A 467 13.74 -1.10 -40.73
CA LYS A 467 12.68 -0.18 -40.27
C LYS A 467 11.43 -0.92 -39.81
N ALA A 468 10.96 -0.58 -38.60
CA ALA A 468 9.58 -0.80 -38.23
C ALA A 468 8.69 -0.02 -39.23
N HIS A 469 7.60 -0.63 -39.69
CA HIS A 469 6.67 0.09 -40.57
C HIS A 469 6.00 1.22 -39.78
N LEU A 470 6.12 2.45 -40.29
CA LEU A 470 5.45 3.64 -39.75
C LEU A 470 3.98 3.33 -39.49
N ARG A 471 3.57 3.39 -38.22
CA ARG A 471 2.18 3.15 -37.82
C ARG A 471 1.32 4.32 -38.29
N VAL A 472 0.20 4.01 -38.94
CA VAL A 472 -0.80 5.04 -39.28
C VAL A 472 -1.57 5.35 -38.00
N ILE A 473 -1.14 6.41 -37.30
CA ILE A 473 -1.75 6.87 -36.06
C ILE A 473 -2.99 7.70 -36.41
N ASN A 474 -4.18 7.18 -36.07
CA ASN A 474 -5.46 7.82 -36.38
C ASN A 474 -6.14 8.44 -35.15
N SER A 475 -5.65 8.16 -33.94
CA SER A 475 -6.22 8.65 -32.69
C SER A 475 -5.15 8.85 -31.61
N PHE A 476 -5.50 9.63 -30.57
CA PHE A 476 -4.68 9.77 -29.37
C PHE A 476 -4.42 8.44 -28.64
N GLN A 477 -5.29 7.44 -28.79
CA GLN A 477 -5.09 6.13 -28.18
C GLN A 477 -4.06 5.30 -28.96
N ASP A 478 -4.07 5.37 -30.29
CA ASP A 478 -3.04 4.76 -31.14
C ASP A 478 -1.68 5.45 -30.91
N TRP A 479 -1.68 6.78 -30.73
CA TRP A 479 -0.48 7.57 -30.43
C TRP A 479 0.13 7.18 -29.08
N VAL A 480 -0.66 7.15 -28.00
CA VAL A 480 -0.18 6.71 -26.68
C VAL A 480 0.32 5.27 -26.72
N ALA A 481 -0.37 4.38 -27.45
CA ALA A 481 0.08 3.00 -27.60
C ALA A 481 1.40 2.89 -28.36
N ALA A 482 1.61 3.68 -29.41
CA ALA A 482 2.86 3.70 -30.16
C ALA A 482 4.02 4.30 -29.33
N GLU A 483 3.82 5.44 -28.67
CA GLU A 483 4.85 6.05 -27.81
C GLU A 483 5.26 5.14 -26.64
N LEU A 484 4.29 4.48 -25.98
CA LEU A 484 4.57 3.50 -24.93
C LEU A 484 5.30 2.26 -25.45
N GLU A 485 4.94 1.76 -26.64
CA GLU A 485 5.59 0.58 -27.21
C GLU A 485 7.04 0.89 -27.59
N GLU A 486 7.34 2.08 -28.11
CA GLU A 486 8.72 2.53 -28.38
C GLU A 486 9.50 2.89 -27.08
N ASP A 487 8.85 3.41 -26.03
CA ASP A 487 9.49 3.63 -24.71
C ASP A 487 9.83 2.33 -23.98
N HIS A 488 9.05 1.27 -24.20
CA HIS A 488 9.23 -0.07 -23.64
C HIS A 488 9.91 -1.05 -24.60
N ALA A 489 10.25 -0.64 -25.82
CA ALA A 489 11.02 -1.44 -26.78
C ALA A 489 12.44 -1.71 -26.28
N SER A 490 13.17 -2.60 -26.96
CA SER A 490 14.56 -2.95 -26.60
C SER A 490 15.44 -1.69 -26.60
N PRO A 491 15.90 -1.18 -25.44
CA PRO A 491 16.43 0.18 -25.31
C PRO A 491 17.89 0.30 -25.78
N LEU A 492 18.32 -0.58 -26.69
CA LEU A 492 19.67 -0.61 -27.25
C LEU A 492 19.82 0.50 -28.31
N PRO A 493 20.81 1.42 -28.17
CA PRO A 493 21.05 2.49 -29.13
C PRO A 493 21.12 2.03 -30.58
N MET A 494 20.56 2.85 -31.47
CA MET A 494 20.64 2.66 -32.92
C MET A 494 22.03 3.04 -33.44
N ARG A 495 22.34 2.57 -34.65
CA ARG A 495 23.64 2.75 -35.31
C ARG A 495 23.56 3.80 -36.41
N SER A 496 24.68 4.43 -36.74
CA SER A 496 24.78 5.42 -37.82
C SER A 496 24.51 4.81 -39.20
N ALA A 497 24.65 3.48 -39.32
CA ALA A 497 24.32 2.70 -40.51
C ALA A 497 22.87 2.17 -40.54
N ASP A 498 22.06 2.41 -39.50
CA ASP A 498 20.63 2.08 -39.50
C ASP A 498 19.80 3.18 -40.18
N ASP A 499 18.69 2.79 -40.81
CA ASP A 499 17.74 3.73 -41.41
C ASP A 499 16.86 4.34 -40.28
N VAL A 500 17.36 5.43 -39.69
CA VAL A 500 16.83 6.06 -38.47
C VAL A 500 16.00 7.30 -38.79
N ASP A 501 14.73 7.30 -38.40
CA ASP A 501 13.84 8.48 -38.50
C ASP A 501 13.93 9.41 -37.27
N ASP A 502 14.30 8.89 -36.08
CA ASP A 502 14.42 9.67 -34.83
C ASP A 502 15.89 9.86 -34.42
N PRO A 503 16.43 11.10 -34.50
CA PRO A 503 17.85 11.38 -34.24
C PRO A 503 18.28 11.11 -32.78
N TYR A 504 17.35 11.04 -31.82
CA TYR A 504 17.68 10.78 -30.42
C TYR A 504 17.91 9.29 -30.11
N SER A 505 17.70 8.39 -31.08
CA SER A 505 17.96 6.95 -30.93
C SER A 505 19.43 6.57 -31.18
N THR A 506 20.18 7.38 -31.94
CA THR A 506 21.61 7.20 -32.22
C THR A 506 22.43 8.08 -31.28
N ILE A 507 22.99 7.47 -30.23
CA ILE A 507 23.67 8.20 -29.16
C ILE A 507 25.15 8.44 -29.48
N LEU A 508 25.58 9.71 -29.47
CA LEU A 508 26.98 10.09 -29.65
C LEU A 508 27.74 9.93 -28.34
N PHE A 509 29.06 9.68 -28.41
CA PHE A 509 29.88 9.56 -27.19
C PHE A 509 29.84 10.85 -26.35
N ALA A 510 29.81 12.02 -27.01
CA ALA A 510 29.70 13.33 -26.37
C ALA A 510 28.45 13.50 -25.49
N ASP A 511 27.32 12.84 -25.82
CA ASP A 511 26.06 12.94 -25.06
C ASP A 511 26.15 12.27 -23.68
N VAL A 512 27.16 11.42 -23.48
CA VAL A 512 27.33 10.53 -22.32
C VAL A 512 28.66 10.79 -21.61
N ARG A 513 29.71 11.19 -22.35
CA ARG A 513 31.09 11.42 -21.86
C ARG A 513 31.18 12.17 -20.51
N PRO A 514 30.41 13.24 -20.22
CA PRO A 514 30.50 13.95 -18.94
C PRO A 514 30.10 13.10 -17.71
N LEU A 515 29.27 12.07 -17.89
CA LEU A 515 28.79 11.19 -16.83
C LEU A 515 29.66 9.94 -16.63
N LEU A 516 30.76 9.79 -17.38
CA LEU A 516 31.63 8.61 -17.32
C LEU A 516 32.72 8.76 -16.24
N PHE A 517 32.92 7.69 -15.47
CA PHE A 517 33.93 7.58 -14.41
C PHE A 517 34.40 6.12 -14.28
N VAL A 518 35.56 5.91 -13.65
CA VAL A 518 36.10 4.55 -13.43
C VAL A 518 35.43 3.91 -12.21
N ILE A 519 35.04 2.64 -12.33
CA ILE A 519 34.54 1.82 -11.22
C ILE A 519 35.57 0.72 -10.94
N ARG A 520 36.30 0.82 -9.81
CA ARG A 520 37.41 -0.10 -9.48
C ARG A 520 37.01 -1.12 -8.41
N THR A 521 36.27 -0.70 -7.39
CA THR A 521 35.98 -1.52 -6.22
C THR A 521 34.94 -2.61 -6.50
N ARG A 522 35.10 -3.79 -5.87
CA ARG A 522 34.19 -4.93 -6.07
C ARG A 522 32.76 -4.59 -5.64
N GLU A 523 32.61 -3.81 -4.57
CA GLU A 523 31.32 -3.31 -4.06
C GLU A 523 30.63 -2.39 -5.07
N ALA A 524 31.31 -1.39 -5.62
CA ALA A 524 30.72 -0.51 -6.63
C ALA A 524 30.39 -1.26 -7.94
N LYS A 525 31.17 -2.27 -8.32
CA LYS A 525 30.82 -3.18 -9.44
C LYS A 525 29.58 -4.02 -9.16
N HIS A 526 29.42 -4.57 -7.95
CA HIS A 526 28.18 -5.26 -7.54
C HIS A 526 26.97 -4.32 -7.57
N ALA A 527 27.11 -3.11 -7.02
CA ALA A 527 26.05 -2.09 -7.02
C ALA A 527 25.66 -1.65 -8.44
N PHE A 528 26.65 -1.38 -9.31
CA PHE A 528 26.44 -1.05 -10.72
C PHE A 528 25.67 -2.13 -11.47
N ARG A 529 26.03 -3.41 -11.28
CA ARG A 529 25.33 -4.55 -11.87
C ARG A 529 23.87 -4.64 -11.40
N ARG A 530 23.62 -4.48 -10.10
CA ARG A 530 22.25 -4.43 -9.53
C ARG A 530 21.45 -3.22 -10.07
N ALA A 531 22.09 -2.07 -10.24
CA ALA A 531 21.47 -0.84 -10.76
C ALA A 531 21.09 -0.95 -12.24
N TRP A 532 21.91 -1.60 -13.08
CA TRP A 532 21.57 -1.83 -14.50
C TRP A 532 20.39 -2.82 -14.64
N LEU A 533 20.35 -3.88 -13.84
CA LEU A 533 19.19 -4.79 -13.81
C LEU A 533 17.92 -4.07 -13.33
N SER A 534 18.01 -3.19 -12.33
CA SER A 534 16.90 -2.35 -11.86
C SER A 534 16.39 -1.37 -12.93
N PHE A 535 17.29 -0.70 -13.67
CA PHE A 535 16.95 0.14 -14.83
C PHE A 535 16.22 -0.63 -15.94
N LEU A 536 16.55 -1.92 -16.12
CA LEU A 536 15.85 -2.83 -17.02
C LEU A 536 14.57 -3.45 -16.41
N GLY A 537 14.12 -3.02 -15.23
CA GLY A 537 12.90 -3.51 -14.57
C GLY A 537 13.07 -4.82 -13.79
N LEU A 538 14.27 -5.39 -13.68
CA LEU A 538 14.55 -6.63 -12.94
C LEU A 538 15.22 -6.34 -11.59
N ARG A 539 14.45 -5.91 -10.58
CA ARG A 539 14.98 -5.54 -9.27
C ARG A 539 15.43 -6.74 -8.43
N PHE A 540 16.58 -6.61 -7.77
CA PHE A 540 16.92 -7.40 -6.57
C PHE A 540 16.49 -6.64 -5.28
N PRO A 541 15.59 -7.15 -4.41
CA PRO A 541 15.24 -6.50 -3.15
C PRO A 541 16.45 -6.34 -2.22
N GLY A 542 16.40 -5.40 -1.26
CA GLY A 542 17.54 -5.07 -0.38
C GLY A 542 18.57 -4.13 -0.99
N SER A 543 18.72 -4.11 -2.33
CA SER A 543 19.72 -3.35 -3.10
C SER A 543 19.76 -1.81 -2.97
N SER A 544 18.91 -1.20 -2.16
CA SER A 544 18.64 0.25 -2.15
C SER A 544 18.72 0.85 -0.75
N PRO A 545 19.69 1.74 -0.45
CA PRO A 545 19.80 2.39 0.85
C PRO A 545 18.70 3.45 1.04
N GLY A 546 17.64 3.09 1.78
CA GLY A 546 16.62 4.01 2.27
C GLY A 546 15.90 4.81 1.17
N TRP A 547 16.22 6.10 1.07
CA TRP A 547 15.47 7.12 0.30
C TRP A 547 15.57 6.97 -1.24
N ASP A 548 16.33 5.99 -1.72
CA ASP A 548 16.35 5.54 -3.12
C ASP A 548 15.14 4.64 -3.47
N ASP A 549 14.26 4.33 -2.51
CA ASP A 549 13.03 3.56 -2.72
C ASP A 549 12.12 4.17 -3.81
N ARG A 550 12.07 5.50 -3.92
CA ARG A 550 11.39 6.25 -4.99
C ARG A 550 11.93 5.98 -6.40
N TRP A 551 13.18 5.55 -6.51
CA TRP A 551 13.93 5.39 -7.76
C TRP A 551 14.09 3.93 -8.15
N ASN A 552 14.19 3.03 -7.16
CA ASN A 552 14.28 1.59 -7.41
C ASN A 552 12.90 0.96 -7.71
N ALA A 553 11.79 1.60 -7.33
CA ALA A 553 10.44 1.00 -7.34
C ALA A 553 9.76 0.85 -8.72
N SER A 554 10.40 1.20 -9.84
CA SER A 554 9.74 1.34 -11.16
C SER A 554 9.00 0.09 -11.66
N ASP A 555 9.46 -1.14 -11.39
CA ASP A 555 8.73 -2.35 -11.85
C ASP A 555 7.28 -2.45 -11.34
N LEU A 556 6.95 -1.81 -10.21
CA LEU A 556 5.60 -1.83 -9.62
C LEU A 556 4.56 -1.08 -10.47
N VAL A 557 5.04 -0.35 -11.48
CA VAL A 557 4.25 0.39 -12.48
C VAL A 557 4.04 -0.41 -13.76
N ASN A 558 4.85 -1.44 -14.03
CA ASN A 558 4.70 -2.26 -15.22
C ASN A 558 3.28 -2.84 -15.29
N THR A 559 2.71 -2.94 -16.50
CA THR A 559 1.33 -3.40 -16.71
C THR A 559 1.02 -4.72 -16.01
N ALA A 560 1.97 -5.65 -16.01
CA ALA A 560 1.88 -6.93 -15.30
C ALA A 560 1.78 -6.78 -13.77
N HIS A 561 2.53 -5.85 -13.15
CA HIS A 561 2.45 -5.56 -11.73
C HIS A 561 1.18 -4.79 -11.37
N LEU A 562 0.74 -3.85 -12.22
CA LEU A 562 -0.55 -3.17 -12.05
C LEU A 562 -1.73 -4.14 -12.09
N ASP A 563 -1.74 -5.12 -12.99
CA ASP A 563 -2.78 -6.16 -13.05
C ASP A 563 -2.65 -7.21 -11.94
N ALA A 564 -1.42 -7.47 -11.46
CA ALA A 564 -1.22 -8.30 -10.27
C ALA A 564 -1.62 -7.59 -8.96
N LEU A 565 -1.64 -6.24 -8.95
CA LEU A 565 -2.07 -5.40 -7.83
C LEU A 565 -3.58 -5.10 -7.87
N PHE A 566 -4.15 -4.67 -9.00
CA PHE A 566 -5.56 -4.28 -9.10
C PHE A 566 -6.40 -5.35 -9.82
N PRO A 567 -7.55 -5.80 -9.27
CA PRO A 567 -8.39 -6.78 -9.95
C PRO A 567 -8.93 -6.23 -11.28
N SER A 568 -8.85 -7.03 -12.34
CA SER A 568 -9.18 -6.64 -13.72
C SER A 568 -10.68 -6.56 -14.01
N ALA A 569 -11.52 -7.26 -13.25
CA ALA A 569 -12.97 -7.16 -13.32
C ALA A 569 -13.60 -7.29 -11.93
N PHE A 570 -14.57 -6.43 -11.61
CA PHE A 570 -15.35 -6.55 -10.38
C PHE A 570 -16.55 -7.49 -10.61
N HIS A 571 -16.57 -8.60 -9.87
CA HIS A 571 -17.75 -9.43 -9.72
C HIS A 571 -18.23 -9.32 -8.26
N PRO A 572 -19.44 -8.77 -7.99
CA PRO A 572 -19.97 -8.76 -6.65
C PRO A 572 -20.13 -10.20 -6.13
N PRO A 573 -19.94 -10.45 -4.82
CA PRO A 573 -19.97 -11.81 -4.27
C PRO A 573 -21.38 -12.42 -4.36
N ALA A 574 -21.63 -13.16 -5.43
CA ALA A 574 -22.85 -13.93 -5.62
C ALA A 574 -22.96 -15.02 -4.54
N SER A 575 -24.03 -14.98 -3.76
CA SER A 575 -24.42 -16.07 -2.86
C SER A 575 -25.20 -17.12 -3.64
N ASP A 576 -24.67 -18.33 -3.76
CA ASP A 576 -25.38 -19.44 -4.40
C ASP A 576 -26.24 -20.19 -3.36
N ALA A 577 -27.43 -20.63 -3.77
CA ALA A 577 -28.35 -21.36 -2.90
C ALA A 577 -28.14 -22.88 -3.06
N VAL A 578 -27.44 -23.51 -2.11
CA VAL A 578 -27.23 -24.98 -2.10
C VAL A 578 -28.24 -25.60 -1.14
N ALA A 579 -29.10 -26.48 -1.66
CA ALA A 579 -30.19 -27.12 -0.90
C ALA A 579 -31.10 -26.12 -0.13
N GLY A 580 -31.27 -24.90 -0.64
CA GLY A 580 -32.06 -23.83 -0.02
C GLY A 580 -31.31 -23.01 1.04
N VAL A 581 -30.06 -23.35 1.37
CA VAL A 581 -29.18 -22.54 2.22
C VAL A 581 -28.36 -21.60 1.33
N LEU A 582 -28.34 -20.31 1.65
CA LEU A 582 -27.44 -19.35 1.01
C LEU A 582 -26.00 -19.63 1.47
N ILE A 583 -25.15 -20.05 0.54
CA ILE A 583 -23.71 -20.26 0.78
C ILE A 583 -22.95 -19.16 0.03
N ALA A 584 -22.09 -18.44 0.74
CA ALA A 584 -21.14 -17.53 0.11
C ALA A 584 -20.09 -18.34 -0.64
N ARG A 585 -19.75 -17.94 -1.86
CA ARG A 585 -18.67 -18.57 -2.64
C ARG A 585 -17.36 -18.60 -1.85
N GLU A 586 -16.54 -19.61 -2.12
CA GLU A 586 -15.20 -19.70 -1.54
C GLU A 586 -14.40 -18.44 -1.84
N ARG A 587 -13.69 -17.91 -0.84
CA ARG A 587 -12.93 -16.66 -1.00
C ARG A 587 -11.64 -16.93 -1.77
N THR A 588 -11.48 -16.26 -2.90
CA THR A 588 -10.26 -16.27 -3.68
C THR A 588 -9.25 -15.28 -3.11
N TYR A 589 -8.18 -15.82 -2.53
CA TYR A 589 -7.02 -15.06 -2.05
C TYR A 589 -5.89 -15.13 -3.08
N ARG A 590 -4.94 -14.19 -3.02
CA ARG A 590 -3.75 -14.17 -3.89
C ARG A 590 -2.61 -15.07 -3.36
N ASP A 591 -1.46 -15.02 -4.04
CA ASP A 591 -0.23 -15.78 -3.72
C ASP A 591 0.54 -15.14 -2.56
N VAL A 592 0.97 -15.94 -1.57
CA VAL A 592 1.55 -15.51 -0.28
C VAL A 592 2.77 -14.60 -0.46
N LEU A 593 3.55 -14.77 -1.53
CA LEU A 593 4.73 -13.93 -1.79
C LEU A 593 4.44 -12.63 -2.57
N GLY A 594 3.18 -12.39 -2.95
CA GLY A 594 2.70 -11.18 -3.60
C GLY A 594 3.37 -10.81 -4.94
N PRO A 595 2.94 -9.68 -5.54
CA PRO A 595 3.69 -9.00 -6.60
C PRO A 595 4.72 -8.00 -6.04
N VAL A 596 4.63 -7.61 -4.77
CA VAL A 596 5.56 -6.63 -4.16
C VAL A 596 6.73 -7.38 -3.51
N LYS A 597 7.94 -7.20 -4.03
CA LYS A 597 9.17 -7.81 -3.51
C LYS A 597 9.98 -6.79 -2.71
N ALA A 598 9.91 -6.86 -1.39
CA ALA A 598 10.62 -5.96 -0.48
C ALA A 598 11.07 -6.72 0.77
N TRP A 599 12.38 -6.69 1.05
CA TRP A 599 13.07 -7.28 2.19
C TRP A 599 14.53 -6.77 2.21
N GLY A 600 15.26 -6.93 3.31
CA GLY A 600 16.69 -6.57 3.40
C GLY A 600 17.62 -7.45 2.54
N ASP A 601 18.88 -7.03 2.34
CA ASP A 601 19.91 -7.87 1.71
C ASP A 601 20.12 -9.19 2.52
N ASP A 602 20.55 -10.26 1.85
CA ASP A 602 20.74 -11.61 2.41
C ASP A 602 19.54 -12.28 3.12
N VAL A 603 18.32 -11.72 3.03
CA VAL A 603 17.10 -12.36 3.58
C VAL A 603 16.66 -13.58 2.76
N VAL A 604 17.00 -13.65 1.46
CA VAL A 604 16.60 -14.71 0.51
C VAL A 604 17.75 -14.97 -0.47
N GLU A 605 18.17 -16.23 -0.64
CA GLU A 605 19.10 -16.60 -1.73
C GLU A 605 18.36 -16.67 -3.08
N PRO A 606 18.98 -16.31 -4.23
CA PRO A 606 18.26 -16.17 -5.51
C PRO A 606 17.45 -17.39 -5.98
N LEU A 607 17.85 -18.59 -5.56
CA LEU A 607 17.22 -19.87 -5.90
C LEU A 607 16.46 -20.52 -4.73
N ASP A 608 16.18 -19.79 -3.66
CA ASP A 608 15.31 -20.26 -2.57
C ASP A 608 13.91 -20.60 -3.08
N ILE A 609 13.36 -21.70 -2.57
CA ILE A 609 12.12 -22.30 -3.08
C ILE A 609 10.93 -22.02 -2.17
N HIS A 610 9.88 -21.46 -2.76
CA HIS A 610 8.52 -21.51 -2.22
C HIS A 610 7.79 -22.73 -2.80
N ILE A 611 7.06 -23.44 -1.95
CA ILE A 611 6.10 -24.47 -2.38
C ILE A 611 4.70 -23.90 -2.22
N MET A 612 3.99 -23.78 -3.34
CA MET A 612 2.60 -23.35 -3.39
C MET A 612 1.67 -24.38 -2.71
N PRO A 613 0.55 -23.96 -2.11
CA PRO A 613 -0.57 -24.86 -1.84
C PRO A 613 -0.96 -25.62 -3.12
N GLY A 614 -0.77 -26.95 -3.11
CA GLY A 614 -0.86 -27.79 -4.32
C GLY A 614 0.47 -28.31 -4.87
N GLY A 615 1.60 -28.05 -4.19
CA GLY A 615 2.87 -28.76 -4.41
C GLY A 615 3.75 -28.23 -5.55
N LYS A 616 3.38 -27.14 -6.22
CA LYS A 616 4.22 -26.50 -7.26
C LYS A 616 5.33 -25.68 -6.62
N ALA A 617 6.57 -25.95 -6.98
CA ALA A 617 7.75 -25.18 -6.57
C ALA A 617 7.95 -23.94 -7.46
N ARG A 618 8.40 -22.83 -6.85
CA ARG A 618 8.77 -21.56 -7.50
C ARG A 618 9.96 -20.92 -6.78
N THR A 619 10.73 -20.07 -7.46
CA THR A 619 11.70 -19.15 -6.84
C THR A 619 10.99 -18.11 -5.96
N ILE A 620 11.60 -17.71 -4.85
CA ILE A 620 11.09 -16.61 -4.00
C ILE A 620 11.41 -15.23 -4.61
N LEU A 621 12.64 -15.05 -5.11
CA LEU A 621 13.18 -13.77 -5.59
C LEU A 621 12.35 -13.16 -6.73
N TRP A 622 12.28 -13.87 -7.86
CA TRP A 622 11.52 -13.46 -9.05
C TRP A 622 10.43 -14.47 -9.40
N SER A 623 9.37 -13.95 -9.99
CA SER A 623 8.22 -14.67 -10.52
C SER A 623 7.99 -14.32 -11.99
N SER A 624 6.99 -14.97 -12.61
CA SER A 624 6.57 -14.66 -13.98
C SER A 624 5.98 -13.26 -14.17
N VAL A 625 5.68 -12.52 -13.10
CA VAL A 625 5.27 -11.11 -13.16
C VAL A 625 6.52 -10.23 -13.28
N ASP A 626 7.56 -10.54 -12.50
CA ASP A 626 8.82 -9.80 -12.44
C ASP A 626 9.67 -9.95 -13.71
N THR A 627 9.41 -10.98 -14.52
CA THR A 627 10.02 -11.16 -15.85
C THR A 627 9.11 -10.78 -17.03
N ALA A 628 7.94 -10.18 -16.78
CA ALA A 628 7.00 -9.81 -17.85
C ALA A 628 7.44 -8.51 -18.55
N GLY A 629 7.37 -8.49 -19.89
CA GLY A 629 7.77 -7.33 -20.71
C GLY A 629 9.29 -7.15 -20.91
N LEU A 630 10.13 -7.95 -20.26
CA LEU A 630 11.59 -7.75 -20.30
C LEU A 630 12.26 -8.34 -21.55
N ASP A 631 13.26 -7.64 -22.10
CA ASP A 631 14.14 -8.18 -23.15
C ASP A 631 15.09 -9.24 -22.57
N VAL A 632 14.64 -10.49 -22.66
CA VAL A 632 15.36 -11.69 -22.26
C VAL A 632 16.72 -11.84 -22.96
N SER A 633 16.89 -11.30 -24.17
CA SER A 633 18.15 -11.41 -24.92
C SER A 633 19.21 -10.46 -24.35
N VAL A 634 18.84 -9.20 -24.10
CA VAL A 634 19.71 -8.18 -23.49
C VAL A 634 20.14 -8.60 -22.09
N ILE A 635 19.20 -9.04 -21.26
CA ILE A 635 19.49 -9.46 -19.87
C ILE A 635 20.45 -10.67 -19.83
N ARG A 636 20.30 -11.66 -20.73
CA ARG A 636 21.26 -12.78 -20.88
C ARG A 636 22.67 -12.31 -21.21
N ASN A 637 22.80 -11.37 -22.16
CA ASN A 637 24.08 -10.86 -22.60
C ASN A 637 24.77 -10.07 -21.45
N ILE A 638 24.00 -9.27 -20.70
CA ILE A 638 24.48 -8.55 -19.50
C ILE A 638 24.96 -9.53 -18.42
N PHE A 639 24.13 -10.51 -18.02
CA PHE A 639 24.52 -11.50 -17.02
C PHE A 639 25.79 -12.26 -17.42
N GLY A 640 25.88 -12.71 -18.68
CA GLY A 640 27.04 -13.44 -19.18
C GLY A 640 28.33 -12.61 -19.30
N ARG A 641 28.22 -11.32 -19.67
CA ARG A 641 29.38 -10.44 -19.87
C ARG A 641 29.95 -9.85 -18.58
N LEU A 642 29.12 -9.62 -17.56
CA LEU A 642 29.54 -8.93 -16.34
C LEU A 642 30.00 -9.86 -15.21
N ARG A 643 30.34 -11.13 -15.50
CA ARG A 643 30.87 -12.10 -14.51
C ARG A 643 32.29 -11.72 -14.07
N MET A 644 32.60 -11.83 -12.79
CA MET A 644 33.91 -11.49 -12.20
C MET A 644 34.79 -12.71 -11.86
N GLY A 645 34.59 -13.84 -12.56
CA GLY A 645 35.37 -15.08 -12.38
C GLY A 645 34.74 -16.09 -11.40
N GLU A 646 35.52 -17.07 -10.97
CA GLU A 646 35.04 -18.24 -10.21
C GLU A 646 34.39 -17.91 -8.85
N ASP A 647 34.80 -16.79 -8.22
CA ASP A 647 34.31 -16.32 -6.92
C ASP A 647 33.02 -15.47 -6.99
N ASP A 648 32.32 -15.45 -8.12
CA ASP A 648 31.15 -14.59 -8.38
C ASP A 648 29.81 -15.34 -8.26
N ALA A 649 29.78 -16.37 -7.40
CA ALA A 649 28.68 -17.33 -7.28
C ALA A 649 27.29 -16.72 -7.00
N GLU A 650 27.21 -15.55 -6.38
CA GLU A 650 25.95 -14.84 -6.13
C GLU A 650 25.37 -14.21 -7.40
N TRP A 651 26.23 -13.74 -8.32
CA TRP A 651 25.84 -13.24 -9.63
C TRP A 651 25.38 -14.39 -10.54
N ASP A 652 26.14 -15.48 -10.55
CA ASP A 652 25.76 -16.69 -11.30
C ASP A 652 24.48 -17.32 -10.73
N ALA A 653 24.25 -17.29 -9.41
CA ALA A 653 22.98 -17.71 -8.81
C ALA A 653 21.80 -16.81 -9.24
N MET A 654 21.99 -15.49 -9.35
CA MET A 654 20.97 -14.59 -9.91
C MET A 654 20.70 -14.89 -11.38
N TYR A 655 21.74 -15.09 -12.22
CA TYR A 655 21.54 -15.47 -13.62
C TYR A 655 20.76 -16.79 -13.74
N LEU A 656 21.08 -17.79 -12.90
CA LEU A 656 20.34 -19.04 -12.85
C LEU A 656 18.88 -18.87 -12.36
N ALA A 657 18.59 -17.92 -11.47
CA ALA A 657 17.23 -17.58 -11.04
C ALA A 657 16.41 -16.88 -12.14
N PHE A 658 17.04 -16.03 -12.95
CA PHE A 658 16.44 -15.46 -14.15
C PHE A 658 16.12 -16.55 -15.19
N GLU A 659 17.11 -17.37 -15.55
CA GLU A 659 16.93 -18.49 -16.48
C GLU A 659 15.96 -19.55 -15.95
N ALA A 660 15.77 -19.69 -14.64
CA ALA A 660 14.76 -20.60 -14.07
C ALA A 660 13.34 -20.15 -14.44
N ASN A 661 13.05 -18.85 -14.38
CA ASN A 661 11.76 -18.26 -14.72
C ASN A 661 11.51 -18.25 -16.24
N VAL A 662 12.53 -17.92 -17.04
CA VAL A 662 12.44 -17.95 -18.51
C VAL A 662 12.38 -19.39 -19.05
N GLY A 663 13.10 -20.34 -18.45
CA GLY A 663 13.08 -21.73 -18.86
C GLY A 663 14.08 -22.65 -18.16
N LEU A 664 13.63 -23.34 -17.12
CA LEU A 664 14.34 -24.38 -16.33
C LEU A 664 15.22 -25.38 -17.12
N LYS A 665 14.98 -25.60 -18.42
CA LYS A 665 15.83 -26.44 -19.28
C LYS A 665 17.17 -25.76 -19.62
N ASN A 666 17.18 -24.45 -19.83
CA ASN A 666 18.38 -23.67 -20.13
C ASN A 666 19.19 -23.41 -18.86
N ALA A 667 18.53 -23.02 -17.75
CA ALA A 667 19.16 -22.87 -16.44
C ALA A 667 20.04 -24.08 -16.06
N THR A 668 19.52 -25.30 -16.19
CA THR A 668 20.30 -26.54 -15.89
C THR A 668 21.40 -26.90 -16.88
N LYS A 669 21.47 -26.25 -18.05
CA LYS A 669 22.63 -26.35 -18.94
C LYS A 669 23.69 -25.34 -18.47
N LEU A 670 23.25 -24.10 -18.24
CA LEU A 670 24.09 -22.99 -17.81
C LEU A 670 24.78 -23.26 -16.45
N SER A 671 24.06 -23.86 -15.49
CA SER A 671 24.64 -24.27 -14.20
C SER A 671 25.70 -25.36 -14.33
N ARG A 672 25.68 -26.15 -15.41
CA ARG A 672 26.69 -27.18 -15.68
C ARG A 672 27.96 -26.60 -16.31
N SER A 673 27.85 -25.54 -17.12
CA SER A 673 29.03 -24.75 -17.52
C SER A 673 29.69 -24.08 -16.32
N PHE A 674 28.91 -23.43 -15.45
CA PHE A 674 29.45 -22.82 -14.22
C PHE A 674 30.10 -23.85 -13.29
N LEU A 675 29.52 -25.05 -13.15
CA LEU A 675 30.15 -26.16 -12.41
C LEU A 675 31.37 -26.79 -13.11
N SER A 676 31.55 -26.60 -14.43
CA SER A 676 32.79 -27.01 -15.12
C SER A 676 33.91 -25.97 -15.01
N GLU A 677 33.56 -24.72 -14.65
CA GLU A 677 34.50 -23.66 -14.32
C GLU A 677 34.83 -23.70 -12.82
N ALA A 678 33.86 -23.39 -11.96
CA ALA A 678 33.99 -23.26 -10.51
C ALA A 678 33.62 -24.54 -9.73
N GLY A 679 34.12 -25.71 -10.17
CA GLY A 679 33.69 -27.03 -9.67
C GLY A 679 33.87 -27.29 -8.16
N ASN A 680 34.71 -26.53 -7.47
CA ASN A 680 34.94 -26.61 -6.02
C ASN A 680 33.95 -25.77 -5.19
N SER A 681 33.08 -24.97 -5.83
CA SER A 681 32.21 -23.99 -5.16
C SER A 681 30.88 -24.59 -4.73
N LEU A 682 30.66 -24.74 -3.41
CA LEU A 682 29.42 -25.31 -2.85
C LEU A 682 28.17 -24.50 -3.20
N LEU A 683 28.29 -23.18 -3.37
CA LEU A 683 27.19 -22.31 -3.76
C LEU A 683 26.67 -22.65 -5.17
N HIS A 684 27.58 -22.94 -6.12
CA HIS A 684 27.20 -23.41 -7.46
C HIS A 684 26.55 -24.80 -7.43
N TRP A 685 27.00 -25.70 -6.54
CA TRP A 685 26.35 -27.01 -6.34
C TRP A 685 24.95 -26.86 -5.71
N SER A 686 24.78 -25.95 -4.74
CA SER A 686 23.49 -25.60 -4.13
C SER A 686 22.52 -25.06 -5.19
N ALA A 687 22.98 -24.11 -6.02
CA ALA A 687 22.23 -23.58 -7.15
C ALA A 687 21.79 -24.69 -8.13
N HIS A 688 22.69 -25.61 -8.53
CA HIS A 688 22.29 -26.70 -9.42
C HIS A 688 21.28 -27.66 -8.76
N ALA A 689 21.43 -27.97 -7.47
CA ALA A 689 20.50 -28.82 -6.74
C ALA A 689 19.10 -28.17 -6.60
N GLN A 690 19.02 -26.87 -6.33
CA GLN A 690 17.75 -26.12 -6.31
C GLN A 690 17.07 -26.12 -7.69
N LEU A 691 17.81 -25.97 -8.80
CA LEU A 691 17.25 -26.07 -10.15
C LEU A 691 16.65 -27.44 -10.46
N GLU A 692 17.23 -28.53 -9.95
CA GLU A 692 16.64 -29.87 -10.10
C GLU A 692 15.44 -30.10 -9.16
N ARG A 693 15.40 -29.46 -7.98
CA ARG A 693 14.20 -29.39 -7.13
C ARG A 693 13.06 -28.61 -7.81
N LEU A 694 13.33 -27.45 -8.41
CA LEU A 694 12.36 -26.66 -9.19
C LEU A 694 11.79 -27.43 -10.40
N ARG A 695 12.58 -28.34 -11.00
CA ARG A 695 12.15 -29.28 -12.05
C ARG A 695 11.36 -30.49 -11.53
N GLY A 696 11.18 -30.63 -10.22
CA GLY A 696 10.54 -31.79 -9.58
C GLY A 696 11.38 -33.07 -9.59
N ARG A 697 12.69 -33.01 -9.92
CA ARG A 697 13.57 -34.19 -10.03
C ARG A 697 14.30 -34.47 -8.71
N LEU A 698 13.51 -34.70 -7.67
CA LEU A 698 14.02 -34.90 -6.30
C LEU A 698 15.02 -36.06 -6.19
N ASP A 699 14.84 -37.12 -6.98
CA ASP A 699 15.77 -38.26 -7.01
C ASP A 699 17.14 -37.92 -7.64
N ASP A 700 17.20 -37.00 -8.60
CA ASP A 700 18.46 -36.52 -9.19
C ASP A 700 19.13 -35.52 -8.23
N ALA A 701 18.37 -34.60 -7.63
CA ALA A 701 18.85 -33.71 -6.58
C ALA A 701 19.43 -34.50 -5.39
N ARG A 702 18.76 -35.57 -4.94
CA ARG A 702 19.24 -36.47 -3.87
C ARG A 702 20.59 -37.12 -4.21
N LYS A 703 20.88 -37.44 -5.48
CA LYS A 703 22.19 -37.96 -5.89
C LYS A 703 23.27 -36.88 -5.78
N LEU A 704 22.97 -35.66 -6.26
CA LEU A 704 23.87 -34.51 -6.18
C LEU A 704 24.23 -34.17 -4.73
N PHE A 705 23.23 -34.02 -3.86
CA PHE A 705 23.46 -33.77 -2.43
C PHE A 705 24.34 -34.85 -1.78
N LYS A 706 24.10 -36.14 -2.08
CA LYS A 706 24.93 -37.23 -1.54
C LYS A 706 26.38 -37.18 -2.03
N ALA A 707 26.61 -36.98 -3.32
CA ALA A 707 27.96 -36.90 -3.88
C ALA A 707 28.74 -35.74 -3.25
N VAL A 708 28.18 -34.53 -3.24
CA VAL A 708 28.87 -33.36 -2.69
C VAL A 708 29.05 -33.51 -1.17
N LEU A 709 28.00 -33.84 -0.40
CA LEU A 709 28.06 -33.76 1.05
C LEU A 709 28.68 -35.00 1.74
N LEU A 710 28.44 -36.22 1.23
CA LEU A 710 28.87 -37.46 1.90
C LEU A 710 30.21 -37.99 1.40
N GLU A 711 30.55 -37.75 0.13
CA GLU A 711 31.78 -38.23 -0.50
C GLU A 711 32.91 -37.21 -0.34
N SER A 712 32.66 -35.91 -0.58
CA SER A 712 33.70 -34.87 -0.40
C SER A 712 33.79 -34.30 1.03
N ARG A 713 32.72 -34.41 1.83
CA ARG A 713 32.63 -33.96 3.24
C ARG A 713 33.24 -32.57 3.51
N PRO A 714 32.69 -31.49 2.92
CA PRO A 714 33.19 -30.14 3.13
C PRO A 714 33.13 -29.71 4.60
N PRO A 715 34.09 -28.90 5.09
CA PRO A 715 34.06 -28.40 6.46
C PRO A 715 32.85 -27.45 6.67
N PRO A 716 32.26 -27.39 7.87
CA PRO A 716 31.06 -26.58 8.15
C PRO A 716 31.28 -25.06 8.02
N GLN A 717 32.54 -24.62 7.96
CA GLN A 717 32.94 -23.23 7.74
C GLN A 717 33.02 -22.83 6.25
N GLN A 718 32.94 -23.78 5.31
CA GLN A 718 32.97 -23.45 3.88
C GLN A 718 31.64 -22.82 3.47
N ALA A 719 31.68 -21.66 2.80
CA ALA A 719 30.49 -20.93 2.39
C ALA A 719 29.56 -21.80 1.53
N GLY A 720 28.28 -21.85 1.90
CA GLY A 720 27.25 -22.69 1.29
C GLY A 720 27.19 -24.13 1.84
N CYS A 721 28.06 -24.53 2.77
CA CYS A 721 27.99 -25.86 3.38
C CYS A 721 26.72 -26.04 4.23
N GLY A 722 26.38 -25.04 5.04
CA GLY A 722 25.16 -25.03 5.84
C GLY A 722 23.92 -24.99 4.96
N THR A 723 23.87 -24.08 3.97
CA THR A 723 22.70 -23.98 3.07
C THR A 723 22.49 -25.27 2.26
N LEU A 724 23.57 -25.91 1.77
CA LEU A 724 23.47 -27.17 1.03
C LEU A 724 22.95 -28.33 1.90
N TRP A 725 23.37 -28.43 3.17
CA TRP A 725 22.82 -29.41 4.12
C TRP A 725 21.35 -29.13 4.48
N HIS A 726 20.98 -27.87 4.71
CA HIS A 726 19.59 -27.46 4.93
C HIS A 726 18.72 -27.84 3.74
N ASN A 727 19.12 -27.45 2.53
CA ASN A 727 18.36 -27.68 1.30
C ASN A 727 18.10 -29.18 1.04
N TYR A 728 19.00 -30.06 1.46
CA TYR A 728 18.78 -31.51 1.39
C TYR A 728 17.78 -32.01 2.46
N ALA A 729 17.94 -31.61 3.73
CA ALA A 729 17.05 -32.03 4.80
C ALA A 729 15.61 -31.48 4.62
N GLU A 730 15.49 -30.23 4.17
CA GLU A 730 14.25 -29.55 3.85
C GLU A 730 13.53 -30.22 2.65
N MET A 731 14.27 -30.64 1.63
CA MET A 731 13.70 -31.42 0.50
C MET A 731 13.06 -32.73 0.98
N GLU A 732 13.76 -33.53 1.79
CA GLU A 732 13.23 -34.79 2.33
C GLU A 732 12.04 -34.57 3.28
N TRP A 733 12.06 -33.48 4.06
CA TRP A 733 10.98 -33.11 4.95
C TRP A 733 9.70 -32.73 4.20
N LEU A 734 9.81 -31.92 3.15
CA LEU A 734 8.69 -31.45 2.32
C LEU A 734 8.16 -32.53 1.36
N ASP A 735 8.99 -33.51 0.99
CA ASP A 735 8.61 -34.77 0.31
C ASP A 735 7.95 -35.79 1.27
N GLY A 736 7.55 -35.34 2.48
CA GLY A 736 6.78 -36.12 3.45
C GLY A 736 7.57 -37.22 4.18
N LYS A 737 8.91 -37.16 4.17
CA LYS A 737 9.80 -38.21 4.70
C LYS A 737 10.62 -37.72 5.91
N PRO A 738 9.98 -37.43 7.07
CA PRO A 738 10.68 -36.88 8.23
C PRO A 738 11.80 -37.78 8.77
N ASN A 739 11.71 -39.10 8.59
CA ASN A 739 12.74 -40.04 9.03
C ASN A 739 14.00 -40.00 8.14
N THR A 740 13.88 -39.71 6.83
CA THR A 740 15.08 -39.52 5.99
C THR A 740 15.66 -38.13 6.20
N ALA A 741 14.83 -37.10 6.38
CA ALA A 741 15.28 -35.78 6.81
C ALA A 741 16.12 -35.86 8.10
N LEU A 742 15.65 -36.55 9.16
CA LEU A 742 16.43 -36.75 10.39
C LEU A 742 17.77 -37.46 10.15
N ARG A 743 17.82 -38.49 9.30
CA ARG A 743 19.09 -39.16 8.93
C ARG A 743 20.05 -38.19 8.21
N VAL A 744 19.55 -37.29 7.36
CA VAL A 744 20.37 -36.24 6.72
C VAL A 744 20.92 -35.28 7.77
N VAL A 745 20.10 -34.84 8.73
CA VAL A 745 20.57 -33.94 9.81
C VAL A 745 21.61 -34.61 10.72
N PHE A 746 21.45 -35.90 11.04
CA PHE A 746 22.47 -36.64 11.80
C PHE A 746 23.77 -36.81 10.98
N SER A 747 23.66 -37.01 9.66
CA SER A 747 24.82 -37.08 8.75
C SER A 747 25.59 -35.76 8.71
N ALA A 748 24.90 -34.61 8.72
CA ALA A 748 25.52 -33.28 8.79
C ALA A 748 26.35 -33.08 10.06
N ALA A 749 25.90 -33.66 11.17
CA ALA A 749 26.62 -33.68 12.44
C ALA A 749 27.68 -34.82 12.56
N ASN A 750 27.98 -35.53 11.47
CA ASN A 750 28.85 -36.72 11.43
C ASN A 750 28.45 -37.84 12.42
N ILE A 751 27.15 -38.01 12.67
CA ILE A 751 26.60 -39.01 13.59
C ILE A 751 25.95 -40.15 12.82
N GLU A 752 26.54 -41.33 12.91
CA GLU A 752 25.96 -42.58 12.41
C GLU A 752 25.07 -43.22 13.50
N GLY A 753 23.76 -43.30 13.27
CA GLY A 753 22.81 -43.92 14.20
C GLY A 753 21.37 -43.44 14.02
N GLU A 754 20.45 -44.00 14.81
CA GLU A 754 19.03 -43.65 14.81
C GLU A 754 18.49 -43.47 16.24
N GLY A 755 17.35 -42.77 16.36
CA GLY A 755 16.66 -42.54 17.64
C GLY A 755 17.21 -41.39 18.49
N GLY A 756 16.69 -41.28 19.71
CA GLY A 756 16.86 -40.09 20.57
C GLY A 756 18.30 -39.76 20.97
N ILE A 757 19.19 -40.77 21.08
CA ILE A 757 20.60 -40.55 21.43
C ILE A 757 21.36 -39.88 20.27
N ALA A 758 21.08 -40.26 19.02
CA ALA A 758 21.63 -39.60 17.84
C ALA A 758 21.13 -38.15 17.75
N ALA A 759 19.84 -37.93 18.01
CA ALA A 759 19.25 -36.60 18.05
C ALA A 759 19.88 -35.69 19.13
N LEU A 760 20.07 -36.17 20.35
CA LEU A 760 20.70 -35.39 21.43
C LEU A 760 22.16 -35.03 21.12
N ARG A 761 22.91 -35.93 20.48
CA ARG A 761 24.26 -35.65 20.00
C ARG A 761 24.27 -34.62 18.85
N ALA A 762 23.34 -34.71 17.90
CA ALA A 762 23.24 -33.77 16.78
C ALA A 762 22.84 -32.37 17.26
N LYS A 763 21.86 -32.26 18.17
CA LYS A 763 21.48 -31.01 18.83
C LYS A 763 22.67 -30.34 19.50
N ARG A 764 23.45 -31.11 20.27
CA ARG A 764 24.67 -30.62 20.90
C ARG A 764 25.72 -30.18 19.86
N TYR A 765 25.94 -30.93 18.78
CA TYR A 765 26.88 -30.54 17.75
C TYR A 765 26.54 -29.18 17.11
N PHE A 766 25.27 -28.94 16.78
CA PHE A 766 24.87 -27.64 16.22
C PHE A 766 24.90 -26.50 17.25
N ALA A 767 24.59 -26.78 18.52
CA ALA A 767 24.76 -25.81 19.60
C ALA A 767 26.24 -25.43 19.79
N ASP A 768 27.12 -26.43 19.98
CA ASP A 768 28.56 -26.26 20.12
C ASP A 768 29.16 -25.49 18.90
N LEU A 769 28.63 -25.70 17.68
CA LEU A 769 29.02 -24.96 16.45
C LEU A 769 28.49 -23.52 16.37
N LEU A 770 27.31 -23.23 16.92
CA LEU A 770 26.67 -21.90 16.89
C LEU A 770 27.16 -20.96 18.00
N ASP A 771 27.62 -21.55 19.11
CA ASP A 771 28.22 -20.87 20.27
C ASP A 771 29.74 -20.61 20.09
N ASP A 772 30.43 -21.34 19.19
CA ASP A 772 31.86 -21.13 18.91
C ASP A 772 32.14 -19.82 18.17
N ARG A 773 32.45 -18.78 18.94
CA ARG A 773 32.81 -17.45 18.44
C ARG A 773 34.14 -17.39 17.67
N THR A 774 34.94 -18.46 17.64
CA THR A 774 36.13 -18.54 16.78
C THR A 774 35.77 -18.90 15.34
N VAL A 775 34.57 -19.45 15.12
CA VAL A 775 34.07 -19.85 13.81
C VAL A 775 33.27 -18.70 13.18
N SER A 776 33.87 -18.02 12.20
CA SER A 776 33.16 -17.07 11.35
C SER A 776 32.30 -17.83 10.34
N LEU A 777 30.98 -17.63 10.36
CA LEU A 777 30.00 -18.19 9.43
C LEU A 777 29.37 -17.09 8.60
N ARG A 778 29.13 -17.34 7.31
CA ARG A 778 28.27 -16.48 6.46
C ARG A 778 26.85 -16.43 7.08
N PRO A 779 26.14 -15.28 7.07
CA PRO A 779 24.82 -15.17 7.71
C PRO A 779 23.83 -16.26 7.29
N LYS A 780 23.76 -16.58 5.98
CA LYS A 780 22.93 -17.67 5.47
C LYS A 780 23.34 -19.07 5.91
N ASP A 781 24.64 -19.36 6.08
CA ASP A 781 25.08 -20.64 6.65
C ASP A 781 24.73 -20.73 8.14
N ARG A 782 24.82 -19.63 8.90
CA ARG A 782 24.36 -19.58 10.31
C ARG A 782 22.84 -19.81 10.40
N GLU A 783 22.05 -19.15 9.55
CA GLU A 783 20.60 -19.36 9.43
C GLU A 783 20.27 -20.83 9.10
N ALA A 784 21.01 -21.44 8.17
CA ALA A 784 20.89 -22.83 7.80
C ALA A 784 21.21 -23.80 8.95
N TRP A 785 22.23 -23.52 9.78
CA TRP A 785 22.52 -24.32 10.96
C TRP A 785 21.47 -24.16 12.09
N VAL A 786 20.94 -22.95 12.33
CA VAL A 786 19.85 -22.71 13.29
C VAL A 786 18.57 -23.42 12.86
N THR A 787 18.19 -23.31 11.59
CA THR A 787 17.02 -24.01 11.04
C THR A 787 17.18 -25.53 11.07
N MET A 788 18.39 -26.07 10.86
CA MET A 788 18.68 -27.50 11.01
C MET A 788 18.54 -27.97 12.46
N LEU A 789 19.04 -27.21 13.44
CA LEU A 789 18.83 -27.47 14.86
C LEU A 789 17.33 -27.48 15.20
N ALA A 790 16.59 -26.46 14.78
CA ALA A 790 15.14 -26.36 14.96
C ALA A 790 14.38 -27.52 14.28
N LEU A 791 14.83 -27.99 13.12
CA LEU A 791 14.27 -29.15 12.44
C LEU A 791 14.51 -30.46 13.23
N THR A 792 15.65 -30.62 13.93
CA THR A 792 15.80 -31.75 14.86
C THR A 792 14.79 -31.71 15.99
N GLU A 793 14.54 -30.53 16.58
CA GLU A 793 13.55 -30.38 17.65
C GLU A 793 12.15 -30.74 17.13
N LEU A 794 11.74 -30.13 16.02
CA LEU A 794 10.42 -30.34 15.41
C LEU A 794 10.18 -31.82 15.09
N LEU A 795 11.13 -32.49 14.45
CA LEU A 795 10.95 -33.88 13.99
C LEU A 795 11.12 -34.92 15.11
N THR A 796 11.83 -34.60 16.20
CA THR A 796 12.03 -35.54 17.33
C THR A 796 10.96 -35.41 18.41
N THR A 797 10.53 -34.18 18.74
CA THR A 797 9.51 -33.92 19.76
C THR A 797 8.09 -33.92 19.19
N ARG A 798 7.93 -33.61 17.89
CA ARG A 798 6.66 -33.25 17.23
C ARG A 798 5.98 -32.01 17.82
N ASP A 799 6.71 -31.22 18.61
CA ASP A 799 6.29 -29.93 19.14
C ASP A 799 6.98 -28.79 18.38
N LEU A 800 6.16 -27.81 17.96
CA LEU A 800 6.64 -26.61 17.29
C LEU A 800 7.32 -25.64 18.28
N GLN A 801 6.88 -25.57 19.54
CA GLN A 801 7.45 -24.63 20.53
C GLN A 801 8.91 -24.97 20.87
N SER A 802 9.25 -26.24 20.97
CA SER A 802 10.62 -26.72 21.15
C SER A 802 11.53 -26.32 20.00
N ALA A 803 11.00 -26.30 18.76
CA ALA A 803 11.73 -25.81 17.59
C ALA A 803 11.86 -24.27 17.56
N LEU A 804 10.84 -23.53 17.99
CA LEU A 804 10.89 -22.06 18.07
C LEU A 804 11.91 -21.57 19.12
N LYS A 805 12.06 -22.29 20.24
CA LYS A 805 13.10 -21.99 21.25
C LYS A 805 14.52 -22.03 20.68
N ALA A 806 14.79 -22.87 19.68
CA ALA A 806 16.10 -22.90 19.02
C ALA A 806 16.37 -21.60 18.23
N PHE A 807 15.36 -21.06 17.53
CA PHE A 807 15.46 -19.72 16.94
C PHE A 807 15.61 -18.65 18.02
N ASP A 808 14.78 -18.64 19.06
CA ASP A 808 14.82 -17.65 20.15
C ASP A 808 16.18 -17.60 20.87
N THR A 809 16.92 -18.71 20.90
CA THR A 809 18.24 -18.81 21.54
C THR A 809 19.36 -18.29 20.65
N TYR A 810 19.31 -18.55 19.34
CA TYR A 810 20.43 -18.34 18.42
C TYR A 810 20.24 -17.22 17.38
N MET A 811 19.08 -16.54 17.41
CA MET A 811 18.75 -15.43 16.51
C MET A 811 19.84 -14.34 16.57
N PRO A 812 20.46 -13.97 15.44
CA PRO A 812 21.43 -12.89 15.40
C PRO A 812 20.76 -11.53 15.63
N GLY A 813 21.55 -10.52 16.00
CA GLY A 813 21.14 -9.12 15.98
C GLY A 813 21.52 -8.42 14.67
N GLY A 814 21.03 -7.20 14.46
CA GLY A 814 21.24 -6.45 13.22
C GLY A 814 20.48 -7.07 12.03
N ASP A 815 20.92 -6.78 10.81
CA ASP A 815 20.16 -7.06 9.58
C ASP A 815 19.94 -8.57 9.34
N ALA A 816 20.90 -9.41 9.75
CA ALA A 816 20.79 -10.87 9.71
C ALA A 816 19.63 -11.45 10.56
N ALA A 817 19.05 -10.66 11.47
CA ALA A 817 17.85 -11.01 12.22
C ALA A 817 16.62 -11.13 11.31
N GLU A 818 16.54 -10.37 10.22
CA GLU A 818 15.42 -10.40 9.27
C GLU A 818 15.36 -11.76 8.55
N GLY A 819 16.49 -12.22 7.99
CA GLY A 819 16.62 -13.54 7.36
C GLY A 819 16.26 -14.69 8.30
N SER A 820 16.83 -14.67 9.51
CA SER A 820 16.53 -15.67 10.55
C SER A 820 15.06 -15.68 10.99
N THR A 821 14.41 -14.50 10.99
CA THR A 821 12.98 -14.36 11.30
C THR A 821 12.11 -14.89 10.16
N VAL A 822 12.46 -14.59 8.90
CA VAL A 822 11.78 -15.14 7.72
C VAL A 822 11.91 -16.66 7.67
N ALA A 823 13.10 -17.21 7.93
CA ALA A 823 13.33 -18.66 7.98
C ALA A 823 12.49 -19.37 9.07
N MET A 824 12.38 -18.77 10.27
CA MET A 824 11.49 -19.25 11.33
C MET A 824 10.02 -19.28 10.86
N LEU A 825 9.52 -18.18 10.29
CA LEU A 825 8.12 -18.07 9.85
C LEU A 825 7.82 -19.00 8.66
N LEU A 826 8.75 -19.15 7.72
CA LEU A 826 8.66 -20.12 6.63
C LEU A 826 8.65 -21.57 7.15
N MET A 827 9.41 -21.90 8.20
CA MET A 827 9.33 -23.23 8.82
C MET A 827 7.95 -23.49 9.46
N ILE A 828 7.37 -22.50 10.16
CA ILE A 828 6.00 -22.62 10.69
C ILE A 828 5.00 -22.83 9.54
N TYR A 829 5.07 -22.03 8.47
CA TYR A 829 4.20 -22.13 7.29
C TYR A 829 4.33 -23.48 6.57
N ARG A 830 5.56 -23.94 6.33
CA ARG A 830 5.87 -25.23 5.72
C ARG A 830 5.28 -26.39 6.55
N HIS A 831 5.39 -26.33 7.87
CA HIS A 831 4.80 -27.32 8.78
C HIS A 831 3.26 -27.27 8.81
N ALA A 832 2.68 -26.08 9.03
CA ALA A 832 1.26 -25.90 9.29
C ALA A 832 0.38 -26.00 8.04
N ILE A 833 0.81 -25.39 6.93
CA ILE A 833 -0.04 -25.14 5.76
C ILE A 833 0.34 -26.05 4.58
N ILE A 834 1.63 -26.24 4.32
CA ILE A 834 2.10 -27.10 3.21
C ILE A 834 2.00 -28.58 3.59
N LEU A 835 2.60 -28.98 4.71
CA LEU A 835 2.49 -30.36 5.23
C LEU A 835 1.17 -30.65 5.97
N ARG A 836 0.35 -29.62 6.21
CA ARG A 836 -0.97 -29.71 6.88
C ARG A 836 -0.91 -30.32 8.29
N SER A 837 0.20 -30.15 9.00
CA SER A 837 0.37 -30.67 10.36
C SER A 837 -0.56 -29.95 11.36
N PRO A 838 -1.19 -30.67 12.32
CA PRO A 838 -2.09 -30.08 13.29
C PRO A 838 -1.36 -29.07 14.17
N THR A 839 -1.66 -27.79 13.97
CA THR A 839 -0.99 -26.66 14.64
C THR A 839 -1.99 -25.54 14.93
N PRO A 840 -1.94 -24.88 16.12
CA PRO A 840 -2.76 -23.70 16.37
C PRO A 840 -2.32 -22.53 15.48
N PRO A 841 -3.22 -21.92 14.67
CA PRO A 841 -2.86 -20.80 13.78
C PRO A 841 -2.40 -19.56 14.54
N VAL A 842 -2.74 -19.49 15.84
CA VAL A 842 -2.26 -18.51 16.81
C VAL A 842 -0.74 -18.39 16.81
N ILE A 843 0.00 -19.49 16.68
CA ILE A 843 1.47 -19.49 16.75
C ILE A 843 2.09 -18.73 15.58
N LEU A 844 1.63 -19.01 14.35
CA LEU A 844 2.08 -18.27 13.16
C LEU A 844 1.70 -16.80 13.27
N ARG A 845 0.45 -16.51 13.67
CA ARG A 845 -0.07 -15.15 13.80
C ARG A 845 0.75 -14.33 14.79
N GLU A 846 1.01 -14.83 15.99
CA GLU A 846 1.75 -14.11 17.04
C GLU A 846 3.21 -13.87 16.65
N ARG A 847 3.88 -14.88 16.09
CA ARG A 847 5.25 -14.74 15.60
C ARG A 847 5.35 -13.75 14.43
N ALA A 848 4.42 -13.81 13.47
CA ALA A 848 4.38 -12.86 12.36
C ALA A 848 3.98 -11.44 12.83
N THR A 849 3.10 -11.31 13.83
CA THR A 849 2.72 -10.03 14.46
C THR A 849 3.91 -9.37 15.16
N ALA A 850 4.77 -10.14 15.82
CA ALA A 850 6.01 -9.64 16.41
C ALA A 850 7.03 -9.26 15.33
N ALA A 851 7.26 -10.15 14.36
CA ALA A 851 8.19 -9.93 13.26
C ALA A 851 7.87 -8.68 12.42
N LEU A 852 6.59 -8.44 12.11
CA LEU A 852 6.14 -7.31 11.28
C LEU A 852 6.25 -5.95 11.99
N ARG A 853 6.47 -5.93 13.31
CA ARG A 853 6.82 -4.73 14.08
C ARG A 853 8.31 -4.42 14.07
N LEU A 854 9.16 -5.45 13.92
CA LEU A 854 10.62 -5.31 13.79
C LEU A 854 10.99 -4.98 12.34
N PHE A 855 10.35 -5.66 11.38
CA PHE A 855 10.64 -5.57 9.95
C PHE A 855 9.38 -5.16 9.15
N PRO A 856 8.87 -3.93 9.33
CA PRO A 856 7.66 -3.47 8.63
C PRO A 856 7.83 -3.37 7.11
N GLY A 857 9.07 -3.32 6.61
CA GLY A 857 9.40 -3.29 5.18
C GLY A 857 9.33 -4.64 4.46
N ASN A 858 9.17 -5.77 5.18
CA ASN A 858 9.28 -7.10 4.60
C ASN A 858 7.93 -7.66 4.09
N SER A 859 7.84 -7.92 2.78
CA SER A 859 6.63 -8.42 2.13
C SER A 859 6.35 -9.91 2.36
N ILE A 860 7.38 -10.72 2.62
CA ILE A 860 7.23 -12.14 2.98
C ILE A 860 6.59 -12.27 4.36
N ILE A 861 7.04 -11.48 5.34
CA ILE A 861 6.47 -11.44 6.69
C ILE A 861 5.01 -10.96 6.64
N LEU A 862 4.70 -9.94 5.83
CA LEU A 862 3.32 -9.51 5.59
C LEU A 862 2.46 -10.62 4.95
N GLY A 863 2.96 -11.31 3.93
CA GLY A 863 2.25 -12.42 3.28
C GLY A 863 1.92 -13.57 4.23
N LEU A 864 2.91 -13.99 5.03
CA LEU A 864 2.75 -15.02 6.06
C LEU A 864 1.79 -14.58 7.18
N TYR A 865 1.76 -13.29 7.52
CA TYR A 865 0.76 -12.72 8.43
C TYR A 865 -0.66 -12.72 7.81
N LEU A 866 -0.82 -12.34 6.54
CA LEU A 866 -2.10 -12.34 5.83
C LEU A 866 -2.69 -13.75 5.69
N GLU A 867 -1.87 -14.76 5.41
CA GLU A 867 -2.29 -16.17 5.40
C GLU A 867 -2.69 -16.66 6.81
N SER A 868 -2.10 -16.12 7.88
CA SER A 868 -2.46 -16.45 9.28
C SER A 868 -3.81 -15.87 9.75
N GLU A 869 -4.30 -14.80 9.10
CA GLU A 869 -5.60 -14.16 9.36
C GLU A 869 -6.72 -14.70 8.43
N LYS A 870 -6.38 -15.58 7.50
CA LYS A 870 -7.28 -16.20 6.52
C LYS A 870 -8.46 -16.91 7.20
N GLY A 871 -9.67 -16.56 6.77
CA GLY A 871 -10.91 -17.08 7.35
C GLY A 871 -11.24 -16.62 8.78
N GLN A 872 -10.33 -15.94 9.51
CA GLN A 872 -10.58 -15.45 10.87
C GLN A 872 -11.47 -14.20 10.90
N GLY A 873 -11.58 -13.46 9.79
CA GLY A 873 -12.43 -12.27 9.64
C GLY A 873 -11.94 -11.00 10.37
N VAL A 874 -10.96 -11.10 11.25
CA VAL A 874 -10.46 -9.98 12.10
C VAL A 874 -9.50 -9.04 11.34
N TRP A 875 -9.90 -8.60 10.15
CA TRP A 875 -9.17 -7.62 9.32
C TRP A 875 -8.84 -6.30 10.04
N GLY A 876 -9.52 -5.97 11.13
CA GLY A 876 -9.16 -4.87 12.02
C GLY A 876 -7.75 -4.98 12.64
N ARG A 877 -7.23 -6.20 12.84
CA ARG A 877 -5.83 -6.42 13.26
C ARG A 877 -4.85 -6.05 12.13
N VAL A 878 -5.13 -6.51 10.91
CA VAL A 878 -4.34 -6.15 9.73
C VAL A 878 -4.37 -4.63 9.50
N LYS A 879 -5.52 -3.98 9.72
CA LYS A 879 -5.61 -2.52 9.72
C LYS A 879 -4.67 -1.89 10.77
N SER A 880 -4.83 -2.24 12.04
CA SER A 880 -4.02 -1.69 13.13
C SER A 880 -2.52 -1.99 13.05
N MET A 881 -2.11 -3.03 12.32
CA MET A 881 -0.69 -3.37 12.09
C MET A 881 -0.09 -2.61 10.90
N MET A 882 -0.92 -2.16 9.96
CA MET A 882 -0.49 -1.27 8.88
C MET A 882 -0.44 0.18 9.36
N ASP A 883 -1.43 0.61 10.13
CA ASP A 883 -1.66 2.00 10.57
C ASP A 883 -0.83 2.44 11.80
N ASP A 884 0.41 1.93 12.00
CA ASP A 884 1.32 2.43 13.07
C ASP A 884 2.13 3.64 12.57
N ASP A 885 1.65 4.84 12.90
CA ASP A 885 2.18 6.14 12.43
C ASP A 885 3.58 6.51 12.98
N LYS A 886 4.22 5.65 13.79
CA LYS A 886 5.55 5.92 14.38
C LYS A 886 6.71 5.80 13.38
N ILE A 887 6.51 5.10 12.27
CA ILE A 887 7.56 4.80 11.29
C ILE A 887 7.17 5.47 9.97
N GLU A 888 8.07 6.27 9.41
CA GLU A 888 7.88 6.89 8.09
C GLU A 888 7.79 5.80 7.01
N LYS A 889 6.77 5.89 6.14
CA LYS A 889 6.37 4.77 5.27
C LYS A 889 6.94 4.91 3.85
N ASP A 890 7.98 4.15 3.57
CA ASP A 890 8.59 3.93 2.26
C ASP A 890 7.56 3.53 1.17
N VAL A 891 7.90 3.78 -0.09
CA VAL A 891 7.09 3.46 -1.28
C VAL A 891 6.63 2.01 -1.27
N TYR A 892 7.53 1.06 -0.99
CA TYR A 892 7.18 -0.36 -0.87
C TYR A 892 6.17 -0.64 0.25
N ARG A 893 6.23 0.07 1.38
CA ARG A 893 5.25 -0.09 2.47
C ARG A 893 3.87 0.39 2.05
N ARG A 894 3.78 1.46 1.26
CA ARG A 894 2.52 1.93 0.67
C ARG A 894 1.97 0.95 -0.37
N THR A 895 2.80 0.42 -1.28
CA THR A 895 2.35 -0.61 -2.25
C THR A 895 2.03 -1.95 -1.58
N MET A 896 2.67 -2.29 -0.47
CA MET A 896 2.29 -3.43 0.38
C MET A 896 0.93 -3.25 1.05
N GLU A 897 0.58 -2.03 1.49
CA GLU A 897 -0.77 -1.73 1.98
C GLU A 897 -1.84 -1.88 0.88
N MET A 898 -1.50 -1.49 -0.36
CA MET A 898 -2.35 -1.74 -1.55
C MET A 898 -2.52 -3.23 -1.85
N TRP A 899 -1.43 -4.01 -1.79
CA TRP A 899 -1.47 -5.47 -1.95
C TRP A 899 -2.30 -6.15 -0.84
N ALA A 900 -2.16 -5.70 0.41
CA ALA A 900 -2.95 -6.20 1.53
C ALA A 900 -4.45 -5.86 1.38
N ALA A 901 -4.80 -4.67 0.88
CA ALA A 901 -6.19 -4.28 0.58
C ALA A 901 -6.81 -5.08 -0.57
N THR A 902 -5.99 -5.58 -1.49
CA THR A 902 -6.40 -6.37 -2.67
C THR A 902 -6.14 -7.89 -2.51
N TRP A 903 -5.80 -8.33 -1.29
CA TRP A 903 -5.47 -9.71 -0.94
C TRP A 903 -6.67 -10.67 -1.04
N ASP A 904 -7.80 -10.26 -0.45
CA ASP A 904 -9.10 -10.94 -0.51
C ASP A 904 -9.91 -10.29 -1.66
N GLN A 905 -9.93 -10.96 -2.81
CA GLN A 905 -10.45 -10.39 -4.06
C GLN A 905 -11.93 -9.98 -3.97
N GLN A 906 -12.70 -10.63 -3.10
CA GLN A 906 -14.13 -10.36 -2.90
C GLN A 906 -14.37 -9.19 -1.93
N ARG A 907 -13.37 -8.85 -1.11
CA ARG A 907 -13.45 -7.80 -0.10
C ARG A 907 -13.08 -6.40 -0.63
N TRP A 908 -12.32 -6.32 -1.73
CA TRP A 908 -11.76 -5.09 -2.32
C TRP A 908 -12.66 -3.85 -2.20
N HIS A 909 -13.94 -3.93 -2.56
CA HIS A 909 -14.91 -2.83 -2.47
C HIS A 909 -14.95 -2.12 -1.10
N PHE A 910 -14.73 -2.82 0.00
CA PHE A 910 -14.75 -2.24 1.36
C PHE A 910 -13.44 -1.53 1.73
N ASP A 911 -12.33 -1.89 1.10
CA ASP A 911 -11.00 -1.33 1.38
C ASP A 911 -10.50 -0.37 0.29
N ILE A 912 -11.26 -0.15 -0.81
CA ILE A 912 -11.00 0.86 -1.85
C ILE A 912 -10.77 2.26 -1.27
N GLU A 913 -11.64 2.74 -0.37
CA GLU A 913 -11.46 4.07 0.23
C GLU A 913 -10.23 4.11 1.14
N ARG A 914 -9.92 3.01 1.85
CA ARG A 914 -8.72 2.93 2.69
C ARG A 914 -7.43 2.90 1.87
N ALA A 915 -7.45 2.21 0.74
CA ALA A 915 -6.37 2.21 -0.25
C ALA A 915 -6.13 3.63 -0.80
N ARG A 916 -7.21 4.34 -1.16
CA ARG A 916 -7.20 5.75 -1.55
C ARG A 916 -6.64 6.65 -0.45
N ASP A 917 -7.12 6.53 0.79
CA ASP A 917 -6.66 7.34 1.94
C ASP A 917 -5.17 7.13 2.24
N SER A 918 -4.67 5.88 2.19
CA SER A 918 -3.23 5.61 2.41
C SER A 918 -2.37 6.18 1.29
N LEU A 919 -2.80 6.06 0.02
CA LEU A 919 -2.08 6.68 -1.10
C LEU A 919 -2.10 8.21 -1.01
N LEU A 920 -3.25 8.85 -0.74
CA LEU A 920 -3.33 10.30 -0.54
C LEU A 920 -2.39 10.76 0.60
N THR A 921 -2.38 10.03 1.72
CA THR A 921 -1.45 10.30 2.83
C THR A 921 0.03 10.16 2.42
N ALA A 922 0.36 9.31 1.45
CA ALA A 922 1.71 9.18 0.90
C ALA A 922 2.06 10.30 -0.09
N LEU A 923 1.10 10.76 -0.89
CA LEU A 923 1.27 11.87 -1.85
C LEU A 923 1.39 13.23 -1.16
N ASP A 924 0.87 13.36 0.07
CA ASP A 924 1.01 14.54 0.93
C ASP A 924 2.26 14.50 1.84
N GLN A 925 3.07 13.43 1.80
CA GLN A 925 4.27 13.26 2.63
C GLN A 925 5.56 13.71 1.91
N ASP A 926 6.37 14.55 2.56
CA ASP A 926 7.62 15.13 2.01
C ASP A 926 8.73 14.14 1.63
N ARG A 927 8.63 12.88 2.08
CA ARG A 927 9.47 11.78 1.62
C ARG A 927 8.99 11.18 0.29
N THR A 928 7.69 11.04 0.12
CA THR A 928 7.08 10.19 -0.92
C THR A 928 6.39 10.97 -2.04
N LYS A 929 6.14 12.29 -1.88
CA LYS A 929 5.48 13.15 -2.90
C LYS A 929 6.18 13.19 -4.26
N GLY A 930 7.50 13.00 -4.31
CA GLY A 930 8.28 12.89 -5.56
C GLY A 930 8.26 11.50 -6.21
N SER A 931 7.54 10.52 -5.66
CA SER A 931 7.49 9.17 -6.23
C SER A 931 6.47 9.07 -7.37
N HIS A 932 6.97 9.06 -8.60
CA HIS A 932 6.18 8.81 -9.80
C HIS A 932 5.37 7.49 -9.73
N ILE A 933 5.92 6.45 -9.08
CA ILE A 933 5.25 5.17 -8.80
C ILE A 933 3.96 5.38 -8.01
N LEU A 934 3.99 6.16 -6.92
CA LEU A 934 2.81 6.38 -6.07
C LEU A 934 1.74 7.23 -6.79
N TRP A 935 2.15 8.23 -7.58
CA TRP A 935 1.23 8.97 -8.45
C TRP A 935 0.55 8.07 -9.47
N ARG A 936 1.34 7.22 -10.14
CA ARG A 936 0.86 6.30 -11.19
C ARG A 936 -0.07 5.22 -10.64
N LEU A 937 0.23 4.67 -9.45
CA LEU A 937 -0.64 3.75 -8.70
C LEU A 937 -1.95 4.40 -8.24
N TYR A 938 -1.90 5.65 -7.76
CA TYR A 938 -3.09 6.40 -7.36
C TYR A 938 -3.99 6.73 -8.55
N LEU A 939 -3.42 7.16 -9.67
CA LEU A 939 -4.18 7.42 -10.89
C LEU A 939 -4.78 6.12 -11.47
N GLU A 940 -4.05 5.01 -11.45
CA GLU A 940 -4.58 3.69 -11.82
C GLU A 940 -5.78 3.28 -10.95
N LEU A 941 -5.73 3.53 -9.64
CA LEU A 941 -6.85 3.29 -8.72
C LEU A 941 -8.08 4.13 -9.07
N GLU A 942 -7.93 5.43 -9.33
CA GLU A 942 -9.06 6.29 -9.70
C GLU A 942 -9.63 5.97 -11.10
N ILE A 943 -8.77 5.55 -12.04
CA ILE A 943 -9.19 5.05 -13.38
C ILE A 943 -9.99 3.75 -13.22
N ARG A 944 -9.43 2.72 -12.57
CA ARG A 944 -10.10 1.41 -12.38
C ARG A 944 -11.34 1.48 -11.49
N THR A 945 -11.51 2.53 -10.69
CA THR A 945 -12.74 2.80 -9.92
C THR A 945 -13.68 3.82 -10.56
N GLY A 946 -13.40 4.28 -11.79
CA GLY A 946 -14.27 5.14 -12.59
C GLY A 946 -14.36 6.60 -12.13
N ARG A 947 -13.50 7.06 -11.21
CA ARG A 947 -13.49 8.44 -10.70
C ARG A 947 -12.68 9.38 -11.59
N LEU A 948 -12.96 9.35 -12.90
CA LEU A 948 -12.13 10.00 -13.94
C LEU A 948 -11.97 11.52 -13.74
N GLN A 949 -12.98 12.19 -13.18
CA GLN A 949 -12.92 13.63 -12.82
C GLN A 949 -11.96 13.93 -11.66
N GLN A 950 -11.79 13.00 -10.70
CA GLN A 950 -10.77 13.13 -9.66
C GLN A 950 -9.39 12.81 -10.20
N ALA A 951 -9.28 11.81 -11.09
CA ALA A 951 -8.04 11.49 -11.80
C ALA A 951 -7.54 12.71 -12.60
N LYS A 952 -8.39 13.38 -13.39
CA LYS A 952 -8.05 14.61 -14.13
C LYS A 952 -7.42 15.68 -13.22
N LYS A 953 -8.01 15.98 -12.07
CA LYS A 953 -7.48 16.96 -11.12
C LYS A 953 -6.11 16.56 -10.55
N MET A 954 -5.91 15.26 -10.34
CA MET A 954 -4.70 14.72 -9.73
C MET A 954 -3.57 14.50 -10.75
N VAL A 955 -3.86 14.38 -12.05
CA VAL A 955 -2.86 14.40 -13.14
C VAL A 955 -2.05 15.69 -13.11
N TYR A 956 -2.69 16.86 -13.03
CA TYR A 956 -1.97 18.13 -12.96
C TYR A 956 -1.08 18.25 -11.71
N ARG A 957 -1.50 17.70 -10.56
CA ARG A 957 -0.66 17.65 -9.35
C ARG A 957 0.50 16.67 -9.49
N ALA A 958 0.29 15.52 -10.13
CA ALA A 958 1.36 14.56 -10.43
C ALA A 958 2.40 15.16 -11.38
N ILE A 959 1.96 15.87 -12.42
CA ILE A 959 2.83 16.58 -13.38
C ILE A 959 3.59 17.75 -12.73
N ALA A 960 3.10 18.31 -11.62
CA ALA A 960 3.83 19.34 -10.86
C ALA A 960 4.95 18.74 -9.97
N GLU A 961 4.70 17.60 -9.31
CA GLU A 961 5.68 16.96 -8.41
C GLU A 961 6.63 15.98 -9.13
N CYS A 962 6.26 15.47 -10.31
CA CYS A 962 7.03 14.52 -11.12
C CYS A 962 7.09 14.99 -12.59
N PRO A 963 7.75 16.14 -12.88
CA PRO A 963 7.65 16.81 -14.19
C PRO A 963 8.25 16.03 -15.36
N LEU A 964 9.24 15.16 -15.15
CA LEU A 964 10.01 14.50 -16.21
C LEU A 964 9.63 13.04 -16.45
N TYR A 965 8.40 12.64 -16.09
CA TYR A 965 7.89 11.29 -16.29
C TYR A 965 6.72 11.28 -17.29
N LYS A 966 7.05 10.88 -18.52
CA LYS A 966 6.22 10.96 -19.73
C LYS A 966 4.86 10.27 -19.59
N GLU A 967 4.79 9.11 -18.92
CA GLU A 967 3.53 8.37 -18.75
C GLU A 967 2.41 9.18 -18.07
N LEU A 968 2.73 10.06 -17.12
CA LEU A 968 1.71 10.87 -16.43
C LEU A 968 0.98 11.83 -17.38
N TYR A 969 1.66 12.31 -18.41
CA TYR A 969 1.06 13.10 -19.49
C TYR A 969 0.26 12.21 -20.44
N MET A 970 0.81 11.04 -20.80
CA MET A 970 0.13 10.08 -21.68
C MET A 970 -1.19 9.54 -21.08
N LEU A 971 -1.35 9.52 -19.75
CA LEU A 971 -2.63 9.21 -19.11
C LEU A 971 -3.77 10.15 -19.53
N ALA A 972 -3.48 11.44 -19.79
CA ALA A 972 -4.48 12.41 -20.25
C ALA A 972 -4.94 12.15 -21.69
N MET A 973 -4.04 11.64 -22.54
CA MET A 973 -4.28 11.36 -23.96
C MET A 973 -4.81 9.94 -24.22
N GLY A 974 -4.55 8.99 -23.31
CA GLY A 974 -5.03 7.60 -23.38
C GLY A 974 -6.26 7.37 -22.48
N PRO A 975 -6.12 6.72 -21.30
CA PRO A 975 -7.25 6.32 -20.44
C PRO A 975 -8.22 7.46 -20.03
N LEU A 976 -7.74 8.70 -19.87
CA LEU A 976 -8.57 9.83 -19.46
C LEU A 976 -9.03 10.71 -20.63
N ARG A 977 -8.80 10.31 -21.89
CA ARG A 977 -9.00 11.15 -23.10
C ARG A 977 -10.35 11.84 -23.20
N GLY A 978 -11.43 11.19 -22.75
CA GLY A 978 -12.79 11.74 -22.75
C GLY A 978 -13.05 12.85 -21.71
N MET A 979 -12.12 13.10 -20.78
CA MET A 979 -12.24 14.14 -19.74
C MET A 979 -11.46 15.42 -20.07
N PHE A 980 -10.57 15.39 -21.07
CA PHE A 980 -9.72 16.53 -21.46
C PHE A 980 -10.18 17.12 -22.80
N SER A 981 -10.23 18.46 -22.86
CA SER A 981 -10.50 19.23 -24.07
C SER A 981 -9.26 19.32 -24.97
N HIS A 982 -9.45 19.62 -26.25
CA HIS A 982 -8.33 19.72 -27.22
C HIS A 982 -7.33 20.83 -26.86
N SER A 983 -7.77 21.92 -26.24
CA SER A 983 -6.89 22.99 -25.74
C SER A 983 -6.07 22.53 -24.53
N GLU A 984 -6.68 21.83 -23.56
CA GLU A 984 -5.94 21.23 -22.43
C GLU A 984 -4.90 20.21 -22.90
N LEU A 985 -5.22 19.40 -23.91
CA LEU A 985 -4.27 18.44 -24.47
C LEU A 985 -3.11 19.12 -25.20
N ARG A 986 -3.36 20.18 -25.98
CA ARG A 986 -2.28 20.96 -26.61
C ARG A 986 -1.38 21.59 -25.55
N MET A 987 -1.94 22.25 -24.53
CA MET A 987 -1.15 22.82 -23.42
C MET A 987 -0.31 21.76 -22.67
N LEU A 988 -0.78 20.51 -22.59
CA LEU A 988 0.02 19.42 -22.01
C LEU A 988 1.16 18.96 -22.92
N VAL A 989 0.97 18.97 -24.25
CA VAL A 989 2.03 18.68 -25.24
C VAL A 989 3.06 19.82 -25.27
N ASP A 990 2.61 21.08 -25.27
CA ASP A 990 3.47 22.27 -25.18
C ASP A 990 4.36 22.20 -23.92
N LEU A 991 3.78 21.80 -22.79
CA LEU A 991 4.49 21.60 -21.51
C LEU A 991 5.46 20.41 -21.53
N MET A 992 5.18 19.35 -22.30
CA MET A 992 6.14 18.26 -22.52
C MET A 992 7.36 18.75 -23.31
N VAL A 993 7.14 19.57 -24.34
CA VAL A 993 8.21 20.16 -25.16
C VAL A 993 9.04 21.18 -24.35
N GLU A 994 8.39 22.06 -23.58
CA GLU A 994 9.07 23.02 -22.68
C GLU A 994 10.02 22.31 -21.69
N ARG A 995 9.59 21.15 -21.17
CA ARG A 995 10.36 20.34 -20.21
C ARG A 995 11.38 19.41 -20.85
N GLY A 996 11.46 19.38 -22.18
CA GLY A 996 12.39 18.53 -22.92
C GLY A 996 12.08 17.03 -22.80
N ILE A 997 10.80 16.65 -22.76
CA ILE A 997 10.35 15.26 -22.83
C ILE A 997 10.28 14.83 -24.31
N ARG A 998 10.80 13.64 -24.64
CA ARG A 998 10.81 13.14 -26.02
C ARG A 998 9.41 12.75 -26.48
N ILE A 999 9.05 13.27 -27.65
CA ILE A 999 7.91 12.87 -28.47
C ILE A 999 8.50 12.42 -29.81
N ARG A 1000 8.13 11.24 -30.29
CA ARG A 1000 8.60 10.65 -31.56
C ARG A 1000 7.60 10.87 -32.69
N TYR A 1001 6.31 10.82 -32.37
CA TYR A 1001 5.22 11.00 -33.33
C TYR A 1001 4.56 12.37 -33.16
N GLU A 1002 4.53 13.19 -34.21
CA GLU A 1002 3.92 14.52 -34.19
C GLU A 1002 2.43 14.46 -33.82
N VAL A 1003 2.02 15.27 -32.84
CA VAL A 1003 0.63 15.27 -32.31
C VAL A 1003 -0.29 16.21 -33.10
N ASP A 1004 0.26 17.17 -33.84
CA ASP A 1004 -0.47 18.31 -34.41
C ASP A 1004 -1.70 17.90 -35.23
N HIS A 1005 -1.55 16.91 -36.12
CA HIS A 1005 -2.65 16.37 -36.95
C HIS A 1005 -3.81 15.80 -36.09
N LEU A 1006 -3.52 15.18 -34.96
CA LEU A 1006 -4.55 14.68 -34.02
C LEU A 1006 -5.27 15.82 -33.29
N THR A 1007 -4.67 17.02 -33.25
CA THR A 1007 -5.28 18.22 -32.65
C THR A 1007 -6.09 19.07 -33.62
N THR A 1008 -6.06 18.79 -34.93
CA THR A 1008 -6.81 19.52 -35.98
C THR A 1008 -8.06 18.78 -36.47
N ASP A 1009 -8.02 17.45 -36.57
CA ASP A 1009 -8.92 16.70 -37.45
C ASP A 1009 -10.32 16.38 -36.89
N GLN A 1010 -10.76 17.10 -35.84
CA GLN A 1010 -12.17 17.10 -35.39
C GLN A 1010 -12.96 18.37 -35.78
N ILE A 1011 -12.42 19.18 -36.70
CA ILE A 1011 -13.13 20.30 -37.34
C ILE A 1011 -13.57 19.94 -38.78
N GLY A 1012 -13.11 18.80 -39.33
CA GLY A 1012 -13.01 18.59 -40.79
C GLY A 1012 -13.91 17.55 -41.47
N ASN A 1013 -14.59 16.62 -40.77
CA ASN A 1013 -15.60 15.76 -41.41
C ASN A 1013 -16.52 15.03 -40.42
N GLY A 1014 -17.83 15.26 -40.51
CA GLY A 1014 -18.85 14.64 -39.65
C GLY A 1014 -20.09 15.53 -39.55
N GLY A 1015 -21.04 15.35 -40.46
CA GLY A 1015 -22.16 16.27 -40.65
C GLY A 1015 -23.17 16.29 -39.49
N ASP A 1016 -23.56 17.52 -39.12
CA ASP A 1016 -24.82 17.94 -38.51
C ASP A 1016 -25.31 17.19 -37.25
N SER A 1017 -24.81 17.64 -36.10
CA SER A 1017 -25.72 18.07 -35.02
C SER A 1017 -25.20 19.36 -34.37
N GLU A 1018 -25.92 20.47 -34.57
CA GLU A 1018 -25.50 21.79 -34.10
C GLU A 1018 -25.59 21.91 -32.57
N ALA A 1019 -24.47 22.28 -31.95
CA ALA A 1019 -24.40 22.84 -30.60
C ALA A 1019 -23.32 23.94 -30.57
N THR A 1020 -23.62 25.07 -31.20
CA THR A 1020 -22.68 26.20 -31.31
C THR A 1020 -22.45 26.85 -29.94
N VAL A 1021 -21.31 26.54 -29.32
CA VAL A 1021 -20.80 27.30 -28.16
C VAL A 1021 -20.27 28.64 -28.66
N SER A 1022 -20.84 29.73 -28.16
CA SER A 1022 -20.30 31.08 -28.35
C SER A 1022 -19.39 31.42 -27.17
N GLU A 1023 -18.08 31.59 -27.41
CA GLU A 1023 -17.19 32.13 -26.38
C GLU A 1023 -17.52 33.62 -26.14
N GLY A 1024 -17.86 33.97 -24.90
CA GLY A 1024 -18.19 35.33 -24.47
C GLY A 1024 -17.99 35.47 -22.96
N GLY A 1025 -17.06 36.33 -22.54
CA GLY A 1025 -16.46 36.27 -21.20
C GLY A 1025 -17.35 36.71 -20.03
N ASP A 1026 -17.13 36.06 -18.88
CA ASP A 1026 -17.23 36.58 -17.51
C ASP A 1026 -18.43 37.51 -17.18
N SER A 1027 -19.67 37.05 -17.38
CA SER A 1027 -20.84 37.71 -16.76
C SER A 1027 -22.15 36.89 -16.62
N GLU A 1028 -22.35 35.77 -17.33
CA GLU A 1028 -23.70 35.22 -17.54
C GLU A 1028 -24.21 34.17 -16.52
N ASP A 1029 -23.49 33.90 -15.42
CA ASP A 1029 -23.81 32.85 -14.44
C ASP A 1029 -25.19 33.04 -13.76
N GLU A 1030 -25.67 34.28 -13.60
CA GLU A 1030 -27.06 34.55 -13.13
C GLU A 1030 -28.13 34.28 -14.21
N GLY A 1031 -27.75 34.34 -15.49
CA GLY A 1031 -28.65 34.20 -16.64
C GLY A 1031 -29.11 32.76 -16.86
N GLU A 1032 -28.18 31.80 -16.88
CA GLU A 1032 -28.53 30.37 -16.99
C GLU A 1032 -29.35 29.89 -15.79
N ILE A 1033 -29.05 30.36 -14.58
CA ILE A 1033 -29.80 30.02 -13.37
C ILE A 1033 -31.24 30.57 -13.47
N ALA A 1034 -31.42 31.80 -13.97
CA ALA A 1034 -32.74 32.36 -14.21
C ALA A 1034 -33.52 31.59 -15.29
N HIS A 1035 -32.86 31.20 -16.39
CA HIS A 1035 -33.47 30.43 -17.49
C HIS A 1035 -33.90 29.03 -17.03
N ASN A 1036 -33.03 28.28 -16.37
CA ASN A 1036 -33.33 26.97 -15.81
C ASN A 1036 -34.45 27.04 -14.76
N ALA A 1037 -34.46 28.07 -13.91
CA ALA A 1037 -35.56 28.30 -12.97
C ALA A 1037 -36.89 28.65 -13.67
N GLN A 1038 -36.86 29.20 -14.89
CA GLN A 1038 -38.04 29.52 -15.68
C GLN A 1038 -38.57 28.29 -16.45
N GLU A 1039 -37.69 27.45 -17.00
CA GLU A 1039 -38.00 26.10 -17.52
C GLU A 1039 -38.62 25.20 -16.45
N LEU A 1040 -38.00 25.10 -15.26
CA LEU A 1040 -38.54 24.28 -14.16
C LEU A 1040 -39.91 24.76 -13.67
N ARG A 1041 -40.19 26.08 -13.69
CA ARG A 1041 -41.53 26.63 -13.42
C ARG A 1041 -42.54 26.31 -14.53
N ARG A 1042 -42.08 26.10 -15.77
CA ARG A 1042 -42.91 25.73 -16.93
C ARG A 1042 -43.22 24.22 -16.98
N LEU A 1043 -42.37 23.41 -16.34
CA LEU A 1043 -42.47 21.94 -16.27
C LEU A 1043 -43.18 21.41 -15.02
N MET A 1044 -43.54 22.26 -14.04
CA MET A 1044 -44.42 21.84 -12.95
C MET A 1044 -45.88 21.70 -13.44
N PRO A 1045 -46.51 20.52 -13.30
CA PRO A 1045 -47.96 20.43 -13.32
C PRO A 1045 -48.56 21.08 -12.06
N TYR A 1046 -49.84 21.48 -12.14
CA TYR A 1046 -50.64 21.98 -11.01
C TYR A 1046 -50.86 20.93 -9.91
#